data_AF-A0A935NX87-F1
#
_entry.id   AF-A0A935NX87-F1
#
_cell.length_a   1.000
_cell.length_b   1.000
_cell.length_c   1.000
_cell.angle_alpha   90.00
_cell.angle_beta   90.00
_cell.angle_gamma   90.00
#
_symmetry.space_group_name_H-M   'P 1'
#
loop_
_entity.id
_entity.type
_entity.pdbx_description
1 polymer ?
#
loop_
_entity_poly.entity_id
_entity_poly.type
_entity_poly.pdbx_seq_one_letter_code
_entity_poly.pdbx_strand_id
1 'polypeptide(L)'
;MDATSILGGRGMGPLPYPHRITFLASVVDDEQTSPPQIYPTLKLLSALLFDWFLRHPTVSVTDFDDDRLLDSQGRPLCYGHPDFEESVDWLFRVSRRHEVLWLELAAGVGKRALVLRSRVPSGDGGAWEGRGLALSAQLSSAITMWLTERRMALLPTLPAFDLSDLRGAAAELAAVQAHAAQARQMQAPAELGRVPARLTVPYYRVLADLFPRLSRAVDHAILDVEPNHPVARRNLYVAGVLRGDVDRREILPIVVDAPMYGKPHLSIWGDPFTSDRPVEGMGIRHQGIAASLMPANPYACHNYSLQLAEKGRIEESYRWADRATVAGPDFGSAHLDCVRRLRQVGRPGHAYAEAQYRCRDILERAADGKLPVGEAHAPHHAALLLAFVHLDIGRLDESIALADQALTKLPDDPATLEAFAWAQKRVTHWKRDPWLLARAYATEGYHRGDPGRAVSGFMRGRLADAEDLAMLLDALVTLGREDEALVAFRHYQGVDAEGIVGDGKARLVAARAMMLAGELHDAMEQIQIVQLRRNQSRFESEINRLLRLACCWSTPEWEQVIERRLDQGAMHLAMSAARDLADFLPSFDTPLVREALGLRRPFGIEPQWLQELAESLPGAGASAQAILDRLAQPKDDSLRTADALVQEWWSVLVPSSKSREAHAAGAVLALGIALARYLASTSGTPTPVAGAYRHIATEALYVVRRARYQVDSAAVLALLRLLDRLEHCPEWLFDTWLLRVERALDIEAEHGSYLDGLVANLPLVRRYLRGDERIGWEQRLAHDLARDPTQYDAAAALFERVTRAIEGGSAAVAWSAAAETSDSPEAHINVHWLAALANPTGVAAPWMRLARYLFDEGLADEAFEVACRGVSALQDDERSAALSALEARWGASKLEGPFSTSAYEAGLRTASAGNAAEAARHLRWAAAREPQSSAYVERHAMALVQRGAGSEAVRALARVQRGEAPYLIGKAFLESGQPDAALRILRYASRRFRTPEAWQTLATAATLVGEHRVACQALRRAIAAGAHLETPLLARYATALMRVGEFAECEEIATRLIAKAGGDREAKIIGLHCMARALAGQGRHVDGHAYAKAARELGPSRALARELDETMERIVAQETMPVAGGSEDSPERQDFAALEAGDTDLAAEALDSDSWMRVRAALAATEFRQIEENGVPVAAVAIDAARQLLARSIGSLSLDATLCRIRALRILDNAFVQIDPPPPMGSRLSAEQFERQYQDRERRSGRNTGGAAPR
;
A
#
# COMPACT_ATOMS: atom_id res chain seq x y z
N MET A 1 20.96 19.57 -15.56
CA MET A 1 20.44 19.55 -16.95
C MET A 1 19.55 20.77 -17.09
N ASP A 2 20.04 21.79 -17.80
CA ASP A 2 19.32 23.05 -18.04
C ASP A 2 18.30 22.84 -19.17
N ALA A 3 17.01 22.85 -18.81
CA ALA A 3 15.89 22.51 -19.69
C ALA A 3 15.13 23.76 -20.23
N THR A 4 15.80 24.87 -20.49
CA THR A 4 15.13 26.17 -20.80
C THR A 4 15.25 26.65 -22.25
N SER A 5 15.79 25.86 -23.17
CA SER A 5 16.23 26.40 -24.48
C SER A 5 15.56 25.83 -25.74
N ILE A 6 14.31 25.35 -25.75
CA ILE A 6 13.65 24.97 -27.02
C ILE A 6 12.13 25.17 -26.95
N LEU A 7 11.58 26.29 -27.45
CA LEU A 7 10.13 26.52 -27.56
C LEU A 7 9.77 27.36 -28.80
N GLY A 8 9.46 26.68 -29.91
CA GLY A 8 8.99 27.30 -31.15
C GLY A 8 7.95 26.43 -31.86
N GLY A 9 6.71 26.42 -31.37
CA GLY A 9 5.57 25.74 -31.98
C GLY A 9 4.27 26.06 -31.24
N ARG A 10 3.13 26.18 -31.94
CA ARG A 10 1.82 26.60 -31.38
C ARG A 10 1.12 25.56 -30.48
N GLY A 11 1.84 24.56 -29.97
CA GLY A 11 1.41 23.75 -28.82
C GLY A 11 2.05 24.32 -27.56
N MET A 12 1.32 24.39 -26.43
CA MET A 12 1.96 24.79 -25.16
C MET A 12 3.11 23.83 -24.87
N GLY A 13 4.34 24.35 -24.87
CA GLY A 13 5.49 23.60 -24.43
C GLY A 13 5.42 23.24 -22.94
N PRO A 14 6.40 22.47 -22.44
CA PRO A 14 6.45 22.09 -21.03
C PRO A 14 6.40 23.33 -20.13
N LEU A 15 5.45 23.35 -19.18
CA LEU A 15 5.43 24.40 -18.17
C LEU A 15 6.54 24.14 -17.14
N PRO A 16 7.32 25.17 -16.78
CA PRO A 16 8.35 25.02 -15.76
C PRO A 16 7.75 24.94 -14.36
N TYR A 17 8.59 24.52 -13.41
CA TYR A 17 8.27 24.58 -11.99
C TYR A 17 7.98 26.04 -11.57
N PRO A 18 6.93 26.31 -10.76
CA PRO A 18 6.48 27.67 -10.51
C PRO A 18 7.43 28.44 -9.58
N HIS A 19 7.70 29.71 -9.91
CA HIS A 19 8.31 30.67 -8.96
C HIS A 19 7.21 31.37 -8.15
N ARG A 20 6.83 30.75 -7.04
CA ARG A 20 5.83 31.28 -6.10
C ARG A 20 6.32 32.53 -5.36
N ILE A 21 5.51 33.58 -5.36
CA ILE A 21 5.74 34.82 -4.62
C ILE A 21 4.50 35.24 -3.81
N THR A 22 4.72 36.02 -2.75
CA THR A 22 3.66 36.74 -2.02
C THR A 22 4.03 38.22 -1.95
N PHE A 23 3.04 39.11 -2.07
CA PHE A 23 3.19 40.50 -1.67
C PHE A 23 2.66 40.70 -0.25
N LEU A 24 3.51 41.20 0.66
CA LEU A 24 3.06 41.69 1.97
C LEU A 24 2.36 43.05 1.83
N ALA A 25 1.73 43.51 2.91
CA ALA A 25 1.15 44.84 2.95
C ALA A 25 2.21 45.90 2.61
N SER A 26 1.98 46.62 1.52
CA SER A 26 2.88 47.67 1.06
C SER A 26 2.97 48.79 2.09
N VAL A 27 4.19 49.29 2.33
CA VAL A 27 4.42 50.41 3.23
C VAL A 27 4.12 51.69 2.45
N VAL A 28 3.04 52.39 2.84
CA VAL A 28 2.66 53.68 2.27
C VAL A 28 2.97 54.73 3.32
N ASP A 29 4.14 55.37 3.21
CA ASP A 29 4.56 56.47 4.08
C ASP A 29 4.00 57.77 3.51
N ASP A 30 2.76 58.07 3.90
CA ASP A 30 1.95 59.15 3.36
C ASP A 30 1.08 59.80 4.45
N GLU A 31 1.44 61.02 4.85
CA GLU A 31 0.68 61.83 5.81
C GLU A 31 -0.77 62.12 5.36
N GLN A 32 -1.10 61.91 4.07
CA GLN A 32 -2.41 62.21 3.50
C GLN A 32 -3.38 61.01 3.45
N THR A 33 -2.92 59.78 3.71
CA THR A 33 -3.79 58.59 3.71
C THR A 33 -4.45 58.42 5.09
N SER A 34 -5.77 58.61 5.16
CA SER A 34 -6.50 58.45 6.44
C SER A 34 -6.63 56.98 6.85
N PRO A 35 -6.75 56.63 8.15
CA PRO A 35 -6.86 55.24 8.61
C PRO A 35 -7.93 54.39 7.90
N PRO A 36 -9.14 54.91 7.58
CA PRO A 36 -10.16 54.15 6.82
C PRO A 36 -9.76 53.81 5.37
N GLN A 37 -8.80 54.54 4.79
CA GLN A 37 -8.34 54.35 3.41
C GLN A 37 -7.18 53.36 3.29
N ILE A 38 -6.54 52.99 4.40
CA ILE A 38 -5.37 52.11 4.39
C ILE A 38 -5.72 50.75 3.79
N TYR A 39 -6.77 50.09 4.28
CA TYR A 39 -7.17 48.77 3.79
C TYR A 39 -7.57 48.78 2.29
N PRO A 40 -8.46 49.68 1.82
CA PRO A 40 -8.74 49.79 0.39
C PRO A 40 -7.51 50.07 -0.48
N THR A 41 -6.57 50.90 0.00
CA THR A 41 -5.31 51.18 -0.73
C THR A 41 -4.46 49.92 -0.90
N LEU A 42 -4.28 49.16 0.18
CA LEU A 42 -3.53 47.90 0.16
C LEU A 42 -4.19 46.86 -0.76
N LYS A 43 -5.52 46.72 -0.68
CA LYS A 43 -6.29 45.80 -1.54
C LYS A 43 -6.26 46.21 -3.01
N LEU A 44 -6.30 47.50 -3.34
CA LEU A 44 -6.17 47.98 -4.73
C LEU A 44 -4.82 47.60 -5.34
N LEU A 45 -3.73 47.77 -4.57
CA LEU A 45 -2.39 47.39 -5.00
C LEU A 45 -2.26 45.85 -5.15
N SER A 46 -2.79 45.08 -4.20
CA SER A 46 -2.80 43.61 -4.28
C SER A 46 -3.59 43.14 -5.51
N ALA A 47 -4.80 43.66 -5.75
CA ALA A 47 -5.61 43.32 -6.93
C ALA A 47 -4.88 43.63 -8.24
N LEU A 48 -4.28 44.83 -8.35
CA LEU A 48 -3.52 45.24 -9.52
C LEU A 48 -2.33 44.31 -9.78
N LEU A 49 -1.52 44.03 -8.76
CA LEU A 49 -0.34 43.17 -8.88
C LEU A 49 -0.76 41.74 -9.24
N PHE A 50 -1.76 41.20 -8.56
CA PHE A 50 -2.29 39.88 -8.85
C PHE A 50 -2.74 39.75 -10.30
N ASP A 51 -3.62 40.64 -10.77
CA ASP A 51 -4.15 40.61 -12.13
C ASP A 51 -3.05 40.77 -13.20
N TRP A 52 -2.00 41.55 -12.89
CA TRP A 52 -0.86 41.74 -13.78
C TRP A 52 0.01 40.48 -13.93
N PHE A 53 0.18 39.70 -12.87
CA PHE A 53 0.96 38.46 -12.89
C PHE A 53 0.17 37.22 -13.35
N LEU A 54 -1.17 37.26 -13.42
CA LEU A 54 -2.01 36.09 -13.74
C LEU A 54 -1.58 35.33 -15.02
N ARG A 55 -1.11 36.06 -16.03
CA ARG A 55 -0.72 35.51 -17.33
C ARG A 55 0.76 35.15 -17.43
N HIS A 56 1.52 35.30 -16.33
CA HIS A 56 2.94 34.97 -16.33
C HIS A 56 3.13 33.45 -16.50
N PRO A 57 4.03 32.99 -17.40
CA PRO A 57 4.20 31.56 -17.65
C PRO A 57 4.88 30.77 -16.52
N THR A 58 5.35 31.42 -15.45
CA THR A 58 6.25 30.81 -14.43
C THR A 58 6.02 31.37 -13.02
N VAL A 59 5.75 32.67 -12.89
CA VAL A 59 5.49 33.29 -11.58
C VAL A 59 4.06 32.99 -11.14
N SER A 60 3.93 32.48 -9.92
CA SER A 60 2.63 32.30 -9.26
C SER A 60 2.54 33.25 -8.07
N VAL A 61 1.47 34.02 -7.98
CA VAL A 61 1.26 35.00 -6.89
C VAL A 61 0.18 34.47 -5.96
N THR A 62 0.28 34.77 -4.67
CA THR A 62 -0.83 34.55 -3.73
C THR A 62 -2.11 35.13 -4.27
N ASP A 63 -3.19 34.37 -4.13
CA ASP A 63 -4.49 34.79 -4.60
C ASP A 63 -4.97 36.00 -3.79
N PHE A 64 -5.50 37.00 -4.50
CA PHE A 64 -6.06 38.21 -3.91
C PHE A 64 -7.10 37.94 -2.81
N ASP A 65 -7.90 36.86 -2.93
CA ASP A 65 -8.91 36.52 -1.91
C ASP A 65 -8.28 35.84 -0.69
N ASP A 66 -7.09 35.24 -0.84
CA ASP A 66 -6.36 34.52 0.22
C ASP A 66 -5.32 35.44 0.92
N ASP A 67 -5.12 36.66 0.41
CA ASP A 67 -4.17 37.65 0.93
C ASP A 67 -4.60 38.18 2.32
N ARG A 68 -3.79 37.88 3.34
CA ARG A 68 -3.92 38.45 4.67
C ARG A 68 -3.05 39.71 4.78
N LEU A 69 -3.65 40.87 4.52
CA LEU A 69 -2.96 42.16 4.56
C LEU A 69 -2.98 42.85 5.93
N LEU A 70 -3.90 42.45 6.81
CA LEU A 70 -4.06 42.99 8.16
C LEU A 70 -4.02 41.87 9.21
N ASP A 71 -3.59 42.20 10.43
CA ASP A 71 -3.72 41.34 11.61
C ASP A 71 -5.18 41.34 12.15
N SER A 72 -5.42 40.59 13.24
CA SER A 72 -6.74 40.53 13.88
C SER A 72 -7.19 41.85 14.54
N GLN A 73 -6.28 42.81 14.70
CA GLN A 73 -6.52 44.15 15.24
C GLN A 73 -6.64 45.21 14.14
N GLY A 74 -6.57 44.81 12.86
CA GLY A 74 -6.65 45.72 11.71
C GLY A 74 -5.35 46.46 11.39
N ARG A 75 -4.21 46.06 11.96
CA ARG A 75 -2.89 46.64 11.66
C ARG A 75 -2.30 46.01 10.39
N PRO A 76 -1.67 46.79 9.49
CA PRO A 76 -1.03 46.24 8.30
C PRO A 76 0.12 45.29 8.61
N LEU A 77 0.10 44.10 8.01
CA LEU A 77 1.18 43.12 8.04
C LEU A 77 2.32 43.52 7.09
N CYS A 78 2.95 44.65 7.38
CA CYS A 78 4.06 45.24 6.63
C CYS A 78 5.40 45.00 7.33
N TYR A 79 6.51 45.47 6.73
CA TYR A 79 7.87 45.32 7.29
C TYR A 79 8.02 45.85 8.74
N GLY A 80 7.26 46.86 9.13
CA GLY A 80 7.28 47.40 10.50
C GLY A 80 6.41 46.64 11.50
N HIS A 81 5.74 45.56 11.11
CA HIS A 81 4.85 44.80 12.00
C HIS A 81 5.66 43.96 13.01
N PRO A 82 5.26 43.86 14.29
CA PRO A 82 5.96 43.05 15.30
C PRO A 82 6.16 41.59 14.89
N ASP A 83 5.16 41.02 14.21
CA ASP A 83 5.15 39.61 13.78
C ASP A 83 5.68 39.42 12.35
N PHE A 84 6.45 40.38 11.81
CA PHE A 84 6.95 40.33 10.44
C PHE A 84 7.78 39.07 10.17
N GLU A 85 8.75 38.77 11.03
CA GLU A 85 9.64 37.61 10.85
C GLU A 85 8.88 36.28 10.97
N GLU A 86 7.91 36.19 11.89
CA GLU A 86 7.04 35.01 12.01
C GLU A 86 6.16 34.84 10.77
N SER A 87 5.63 35.94 10.23
CA SER A 87 4.82 35.93 9.00
C SER A 87 5.64 35.49 7.78
N VAL A 88 6.88 35.98 7.67
CA VAL A 88 7.80 35.60 6.59
C VAL A 88 8.21 34.13 6.70
N ASP A 89 8.53 33.63 7.90
CA ASP A 89 8.84 32.20 8.09
C ASP A 89 7.64 31.32 7.70
N TRP A 90 6.43 31.69 8.12
CA TRP A 90 5.22 30.96 7.73
C TRP A 90 5.01 30.96 6.21
N LEU A 91 5.28 32.08 5.53
CA LEU A 91 5.18 32.17 4.07
C LEU A 91 6.20 31.26 3.35
N PHE A 92 7.41 31.13 3.87
CA PHE A 92 8.44 30.26 3.30
C PHE A 92 8.23 28.79 3.64
N ARG A 93 7.82 28.48 4.88
CA ARG A 93 7.68 27.12 5.38
C ARG A 93 6.35 26.49 4.98
N VAL A 94 5.24 27.16 5.29
CA VAL A 94 3.88 26.62 5.08
C VAL A 94 3.35 27.00 3.70
N SER A 95 3.43 28.28 3.30
CA SER A 95 2.99 28.73 1.97
C SER A 95 4.00 28.49 0.84
N ARG A 96 5.21 28.00 1.18
CA ARG A 96 6.26 27.61 0.22
C ARG A 96 6.56 28.69 -0.82
N ARG A 97 6.57 29.95 -0.40
CA ARG A 97 6.94 31.06 -1.29
C ARG A 97 8.43 31.04 -1.52
N HIS A 98 8.88 31.16 -2.75
CA HIS A 98 10.32 31.25 -3.04
C HIS A 98 10.84 32.67 -2.73
N GLU A 99 9.94 33.65 -2.72
CA GLU A 99 10.28 35.05 -2.50
C GLU A 99 9.08 35.79 -1.90
N VAL A 100 9.33 36.64 -0.90
CA VAL A 100 8.34 37.53 -0.29
C VAL A 100 8.69 38.96 -0.69
N LEU A 101 7.74 39.65 -1.30
CA LEU A 101 7.91 40.99 -1.87
C LEU A 101 7.07 42.00 -1.11
N TRP A 102 7.51 43.26 -1.07
CA TRP A 102 6.67 44.39 -0.65
C TRP A 102 7.11 45.67 -1.33
N LEU A 103 6.19 46.64 -1.40
CA LEU A 103 6.48 47.96 -1.95
C LEU A 103 6.67 48.96 -0.82
N GLU A 104 7.69 49.80 -0.95
CA GLU A 104 7.89 51.00 -0.13
C GLU A 104 7.56 52.22 -0.98
N LEU A 105 6.48 52.91 -0.61
CA LEU A 105 5.96 54.10 -1.29
C LEU A 105 6.19 55.32 -0.38
N ALA A 106 7.22 56.11 -0.66
CA ALA A 106 7.47 57.35 0.06
C ALA A 106 6.76 58.52 -0.64
N ALA A 107 5.89 59.24 0.08
CA ALA A 107 5.23 60.45 -0.41
C ALA A 107 5.75 61.69 0.32
N GLY A 108 6.72 62.41 -0.29
CA GLY A 108 7.23 63.68 0.24
C GLY A 108 7.65 64.66 -0.86
N VAL A 109 7.67 65.96 -0.55
CA VAL A 109 8.13 67.01 -1.48
C VAL A 109 9.61 66.75 -1.83
N GLY A 110 9.87 66.28 -3.05
CA GLY A 110 11.21 65.94 -3.55
C GLY A 110 11.63 64.47 -3.40
N LYS A 111 10.82 63.61 -2.76
CA LYS A 111 11.05 62.15 -2.68
C LYS A 111 9.93 61.42 -3.42
N ARG A 112 10.17 61.05 -4.69
CA ARG A 112 9.31 60.15 -5.49
C ARG A 112 10.11 58.90 -5.83
N ALA A 113 10.24 58.00 -4.87
CA ALA A 113 10.89 56.71 -5.11
C ALA A 113 9.99 55.61 -4.56
N LEU A 114 9.38 54.86 -5.48
CA LEU A 114 8.89 53.52 -5.19
C LEU A 114 10.09 52.58 -5.14
N VAL A 115 10.19 51.75 -4.10
CA VAL A 115 11.18 50.67 -4.02
C VAL A 115 10.44 49.35 -3.90
N LEU A 116 10.72 48.42 -4.82
CA LEU A 116 10.35 47.02 -4.64
C LEU A 116 11.39 46.37 -3.75
N ARG A 117 10.96 45.77 -2.66
CA ARG A 117 11.80 44.98 -1.77
C ARG A 117 11.49 43.50 -1.93
N SER A 118 12.50 42.69 -1.67
CA SER A 118 12.39 41.23 -1.64
C SER A 118 13.10 40.66 -0.43
N ARG A 119 12.56 39.56 0.09
CA ARG A 119 13.24 38.61 0.96
C ARG A 119 13.17 37.22 0.32
N VAL A 120 14.29 36.50 0.35
CA VAL A 120 14.36 35.07 0.01
C VAL A 120 14.65 34.22 1.28
N PRO A 121 14.42 32.90 1.25
CA PRO A 121 14.64 32.02 2.41
C PRO A 121 16.05 32.03 3.00
N SER A 122 17.09 32.40 2.23
CA SER A 122 18.45 32.55 2.78
C SER A 122 18.60 33.72 3.74
N GLY A 123 17.61 34.61 3.82
CA GLY A 123 17.69 35.88 4.55
C GLY A 123 18.19 37.02 3.67
N ASP A 124 18.72 36.74 2.47
CA ASP A 124 19.16 37.78 1.55
C ASP A 124 17.98 38.67 1.12
N GLY A 125 18.27 39.96 0.95
CA GLY A 125 17.30 40.97 0.53
C GLY A 125 17.66 41.60 -0.80
N GLY A 126 16.65 41.91 -1.61
CA GLY A 126 16.80 42.68 -2.85
C GLY A 126 16.07 44.02 -2.76
N ALA A 127 16.55 45.01 -3.50
CA ALA A 127 15.89 46.31 -3.62
C ALA A 127 16.02 46.85 -5.06
N TRP A 128 14.90 47.20 -5.68
CA TRP A 128 14.85 47.76 -7.02
C TRP A 128 14.05 49.06 -7.02
N GLU A 129 14.74 50.16 -7.34
CA GLU A 129 14.13 51.49 -7.39
C GLU A 129 13.35 51.69 -8.69
N GLY A 130 12.08 52.06 -8.56
CA GLY A 130 11.19 52.35 -9.67
C GLY A 130 11.58 53.65 -10.39
N ARG A 131 11.64 53.59 -11.73
CA ARG A 131 11.95 54.74 -12.59
C ARG A 131 10.70 55.25 -13.30
N GLY A 132 10.55 56.57 -13.41
CA GLY A 132 9.48 57.21 -14.18
C GLY A 132 8.65 58.22 -13.37
N LEU A 133 7.86 59.03 -14.09
CA LEU A 133 7.05 60.10 -13.48
C LEU A 133 5.74 59.58 -12.86
N ALA A 134 5.11 58.59 -13.50
CA ALA A 134 3.86 57.97 -13.03
C ALA A 134 4.15 56.74 -12.15
N LEU A 135 3.24 56.43 -11.21
CA LEU A 135 3.39 55.30 -10.30
C LEU A 135 3.41 53.95 -11.05
N SER A 136 2.51 53.79 -12.03
CA SER A 136 2.50 52.69 -13.00
C SER A 136 3.85 52.44 -13.70
N ALA A 137 4.56 53.50 -14.10
CA ALA A 137 5.88 53.41 -14.73
C ALA A 137 6.97 52.98 -13.73
N GLN A 138 6.91 53.50 -12.50
CA GLN A 138 7.82 53.12 -11.43
C GLN A 138 7.66 51.63 -11.06
N LEU A 139 6.41 51.16 -10.90
CA LEU A 139 6.08 49.74 -10.71
C LEU A 139 6.61 48.87 -11.86
N SER A 140 6.33 49.27 -13.10
CA SER A 140 6.79 48.59 -14.31
C SER A 140 8.30 48.43 -14.35
N SER A 141 9.03 49.51 -14.06
CA SER A 141 10.49 49.50 -14.02
C SER A 141 11.06 48.60 -12.92
N ALA A 142 10.55 48.72 -11.69
CA ALA A 142 11.07 47.96 -10.55
C ALA A 142 10.86 46.44 -10.74
N ILE A 143 9.67 46.03 -11.17
CA ILE A 143 9.35 44.62 -11.42
C ILE A 143 10.12 44.08 -12.64
N THR A 144 10.32 44.87 -13.70
CA THR A 144 11.15 44.47 -14.84
C THR A 144 12.60 44.20 -14.42
N MET A 145 13.17 45.03 -13.55
CA MET A 145 14.52 44.83 -13.02
C MET A 145 14.61 43.53 -12.21
N TRP A 146 13.63 43.29 -11.32
CA TRP A 146 13.55 42.04 -10.55
C TRP A 146 13.41 40.81 -11.46
N LEU A 147 12.47 40.80 -12.42
CA LEU A 147 12.27 39.69 -13.36
C LEU A 147 13.53 39.40 -14.18
N THR A 148 14.23 40.45 -14.63
CA THR A 148 15.49 40.32 -15.39
C THR A 148 16.58 39.68 -14.54
N GLU A 149 16.74 40.13 -13.29
CA GLU A 149 17.71 39.56 -12.36
C GLU A 149 17.42 38.08 -12.06
N ARG A 150 16.14 37.71 -11.99
CA ARG A 150 15.69 36.32 -11.80
C ARG A 150 15.62 35.49 -13.09
N ARG A 151 15.98 36.06 -14.24
CA ARG A 151 15.93 35.41 -15.58
C ARG A 151 14.54 34.89 -15.95
N MET A 152 13.50 35.65 -15.62
CA MET A 152 12.11 35.30 -15.90
C MET A 152 11.56 36.09 -17.09
N ALA A 153 10.42 35.63 -17.64
CA ALA A 153 9.74 36.34 -18.71
C ALA A 153 9.30 37.74 -18.26
N LEU A 154 9.37 38.72 -19.16
CA LEU A 154 8.96 40.08 -18.85
C LEU A 154 7.43 40.23 -18.93
N LEU A 155 6.88 41.08 -18.06
CA LEU A 155 5.47 41.45 -18.09
C LEU A 155 5.21 42.63 -19.04
N PRO A 156 4.00 42.75 -19.59
CA PRO A 156 3.59 43.96 -20.33
C PRO A 156 3.55 45.18 -19.40
N THR A 157 3.70 46.39 -19.93
CA THR A 157 3.63 47.62 -19.13
C THR A 157 2.21 47.89 -18.63
N LEU A 158 2.08 48.33 -17.37
CA LEU A 158 0.80 48.71 -16.79
C LEU A 158 0.18 49.95 -17.46
N PRO A 159 -1.16 50.06 -17.50
CA PRO A 159 -1.84 51.31 -17.87
C PRO A 159 -1.39 52.48 -17.00
N ALA A 160 -1.35 53.68 -17.58
CA ALA A 160 -0.83 54.86 -16.89
C ALA A 160 -1.78 55.32 -15.76
N PHE A 161 -1.30 55.26 -14.52
CA PHE A 161 -1.91 55.88 -13.33
C PHE A 161 -0.83 56.43 -12.38
N ASP A 162 -1.22 57.39 -11.54
CA ASP A 162 -0.38 58.01 -10.50
C ASP A 162 -0.90 57.76 -9.07
N LEU A 163 -0.18 58.29 -8.07
CA LEU A 163 -0.56 58.12 -6.66
C LEU A 163 -1.89 58.81 -6.32
N SER A 164 -2.26 59.87 -7.02
CA SER A 164 -3.54 60.57 -6.81
C SER A 164 -4.72 59.74 -7.31
N ASP A 165 -4.54 59.02 -8.42
CA ASP A 165 -5.52 58.05 -8.92
C ASP A 165 -5.79 56.94 -7.89
N LEU A 166 -4.73 56.38 -7.29
CA LEU A 166 -4.82 55.33 -6.27
C LEU A 166 -5.53 55.83 -5.00
N ARG A 167 -5.18 57.02 -4.50
CA ARG A 167 -5.83 57.62 -3.33
C ARG A 167 -7.30 57.93 -3.59
N GLY A 168 -7.62 58.46 -4.77
CA GLY A 168 -9.00 58.74 -5.17
C GLY A 168 -9.85 57.47 -5.16
N ALA A 169 -9.35 56.40 -5.76
CA ALA A 169 -10.01 55.09 -5.74
C ALA A 169 -10.21 54.54 -4.32
N ALA A 170 -9.18 54.63 -3.46
CA ALA A 170 -9.24 54.17 -2.08
C ALA A 170 -10.22 54.99 -1.22
N ALA A 171 -10.27 56.31 -1.42
CA ALA A 171 -11.19 57.20 -0.72
C ALA A 171 -12.66 56.89 -1.05
N GLU A 172 -12.96 56.63 -2.33
CA GLU A 172 -14.29 56.22 -2.76
C GLU A 172 -14.68 54.86 -2.16
N LEU A 173 -13.81 53.85 -2.21
CA LEU A 173 -14.07 52.54 -1.59
C LEU A 173 -14.29 52.64 -0.07
N ALA A 174 -13.48 53.46 0.62
CA ALA A 174 -13.65 53.72 2.05
C ALA A 174 -14.99 54.41 2.36
N ALA A 175 -15.43 55.35 1.50
CA ALA A 175 -16.73 56.01 1.64
C ALA A 175 -17.89 55.01 1.44
N VAL A 176 -17.80 54.13 0.44
CA VAL A 176 -18.78 53.07 0.21
C VAL A 176 -18.84 52.10 1.40
N GLN A 177 -17.68 51.69 1.94
CA GLN A 177 -17.59 50.83 3.13
C GLN A 177 -18.23 51.49 4.36
N ALA A 178 -17.94 52.77 4.62
CA ALA A 178 -18.52 53.53 5.72
C ALA A 178 -20.04 53.68 5.59
N HIS A 179 -20.53 53.92 4.37
CA HIS A 179 -21.97 54.04 4.11
C HIS A 179 -22.71 52.71 4.31
N ALA A 180 -22.13 51.60 3.85
CA ALA A 180 -22.70 50.28 4.04
C ALA A 180 -22.73 49.82 5.50
N ALA A 181 -21.74 50.19 6.31
CA ALA A 181 -21.74 49.91 7.75
C ALA A 181 -22.91 50.59 8.50
N GLN A 182 -23.44 51.70 7.97
CA GLN A 182 -24.56 52.45 8.54
C GLN A 182 -25.93 51.92 8.06
N ALA A 183 -26.01 51.32 6.88
CA ALA A 183 -27.26 50.84 6.27
C ALA A 183 -27.49 49.33 6.53
N ARG A 184 -28.05 48.97 7.69
CA ARG A 184 -28.24 47.55 8.10
C ARG A 184 -29.16 46.69 7.21
N GLN A 185 -29.98 47.27 6.33
CA GLN A 185 -30.91 46.55 5.46
C GLN A 185 -31.21 47.34 4.17
N MET A 186 -30.43 47.18 3.10
CA MET A 186 -30.95 47.33 1.72
C MET A 186 -30.00 46.77 0.66
N GLN A 187 -30.57 46.51 -0.53
CA GLN A 187 -29.87 46.16 -1.77
C GLN A 187 -28.79 47.21 -2.10
N ALA A 188 -27.74 46.78 -2.82
CA ALA A 188 -26.65 47.65 -3.20
C ALA A 188 -27.15 48.98 -3.80
N PRO A 189 -26.57 50.13 -3.42
CA PRO A 189 -27.01 51.42 -3.97
C PRO A 189 -26.96 51.36 -5.50
N ALA A 190 -28.02 51.83 -6.17
CA ALA A 190 -28.07 51.96 -7.64
C ALA A 190 -26.96 52.88 -8.20
N GLU A 191 -26.30 53.62 -7.31
CA GLU A 191 -25.14 54.47 -7.56
C GLU A 191 -23.89 53.79 -7.00
N LEU A 192 -23.37 52.76 -7.69
CA LEU A 192 -22.01 52.29 -7.44
C LEU A 192 -21.07 53.43 -7.85
N GLY A 193 -20.41 54.06 -6.86
CA GLY A 193 -19.70 55.33 -6.95
C GLY A 193 -18.75 55.48 -8.14
N ARG A 194 -18.47 56.73 -8.52
CA ARG A 194 -17.66 57.15 -9.67
C ARG A 194 -16.45 56.24 -9.88
N VAL A 195 -16.59 55.27 -10.80
CA VAL A 195 -15.54 54.28 -11.05
C VAL A 195 -14.32 54.99 -11.64
N PRO A 196 -13.13 54.90 -11.01
CA PRO A 196 -11.93 55.54 -11.52
C PRO A 196 -11.57 54.98 -12.90
N ALA A 197 -11.45 55.83 -13.92
CA ALA A 197 -11.20 55.41 -15.30
C ALA A 197 -9.84 54.70 -15.50
N ARG A 198 -8.86 54.94 -14.62
CA ARG A 198 -7.49 54.38 -14.71
C ARG A 198 -7.26 53.13 -13.86
N LEU A 199 -8.14 52.85 -12.89
CA LEU A 199 -8.04 51.71 -11.96
C LEU A 199 -9.36 50.91 -11.91
N THR A 200 -10.08 50.89 -13.03
CA THR A 200 -11.45 50.34 -13.13
C THR A 200 -11.52 48.88 -12.67
N VAL A 201 -10.68 48.00 -13.21
CA VAL A 201 -10.69 46.56 -12.85
C VAL A 201 -10.27 46.33 -11.39
N PRO A 202 -9.13 46.85 -10.87
CA PRO A 202 -8.80 46.73 -9.46
C PRO A 202 -9.88 47.30 -8.52
N TYR A 203 -10.48 48.44 -8.88
CA TYR A 203 -11.58 49.03 -8.09
C TYR A 203 -12.77 48.07 -8.00
N TYR A 204 -13.18 47.47 -9.12
CA TYR A 204 -14.23 46.47 -9.14
C TYR A 204 -13.86 45.23 -8.32
N ARG A 205 -12.63 44.70 -8.44
CA ARG A 205 -12.15 43.56 -7.64
C ARG A 205 -12.26 43.83 -6.14
N VAL A 206 -11.81 44.99 -5.68
CA VAL A 206 -11.91 45.38 -4.26
C VAL A 206 -13.35 45.66 -3.82
N LEU A 207 -14.18 46.23 -4.70
CA LEU A 207 -15.60 46.41 -4.43
C LEU A 207 -16.31 45.07 -4.22
N ALA A 208 -15.99 44.04 -5.02
CA ALA A 208 -16.54 42.70 -4.85
C ALA A 208 -16.08 42.03 -3.54
N ASP A 209 -14.83 42.23 -3.12
CA ASP A 209 -14.29 41.78 -1.83
C ASP A 209 -15.03 42.41 -0.64
N LEU A 210 -15.20 43.74 -0.67
CA LEU A 210 -15.93 44.48 0.36
C LEU A 210 -17.43 44.14 0.38
N PHE A 211 -18.01 43.78 -0.77
CA PHE A 211 -19.43 43.49 -0.94
C PHE A 211 -19.67 42.19 -1.71
N PRO A 212 -19.54 41.02 -1.06
CA PRO A 212 -19.69 39.72 -1.73
C PRO A 212 -21.03 39.51 -2.46
N ARG A 213 -22.10 40.20 -2.03
CA ARG A 213 -23.42 40.17 -2.69
C ARG A 213 -23.40 40.79 -4.10
N LEU A 214 -22.45 41.69 -4.38
CA LEU A 214 -22.29 42.36 -5.66
C LEU A 214 -21.37 41.62 -6.63
N SER A 215 -20.62 40.62 -6.16
CA SER A 215 -19.56 39.96 -6.93
C SER A 215 -19.99 39.55 -8.34
N ARG A 216 -21.19 38.99 -8.53
CA ARG A 216 -21.66 38.56 -9.87
C ARG A 216 -21.87 39.73 -10.84
N ALA A 217 -22.50 40.81 -10.38
CA ALA A 217 -22.72 41.99 -11.21
C ALA A 217 -21.39 42.67 -11.56
N VAL A 218 -20.47 42.66 -10.60
CA VAL A 218 -19.11 43.19 -10.77
C VAL A 218 -18.29 42.35 -11.75
N ASP A 219 -18.36 41.01 -11.71
CA ASP A 219 -17.64 40.15 -12.64
C ASP A 219 -18.08 40.41 -14.10
N HIS A 220 -19.38 40.63 -14.36
CA HIS A 220 -19.85 41.05 -15.68
C HIS A 220 -19.31 42.43 -16.09
N ALA A 221 -19.32 43.41 -15.19
CA ALA A 221 -18.75 44.73 -15.45
C ALA A 221 -17.23 44.69 -15.72
N ILE A 222 -16.49 43.77 -15.08
CA ILE A 222 -15.08 43.53 -15.39
C ILE A 222 -14.93 42.99 -16.81
N LEU A 223 -15.77 42.04 -17.25
CA LEU A 223 -15.69 41.49 -18.61
C LEU A 223 -16.11 42.49 -19.70
N ASP A 224 -16.96 43.47 -19.40
CA ASP A 224 -17.26 44.57 -20.32
C ASP A 224 -16.02 45.45 -20.59
N VAL A 225 -15.11 45.55 -19.61
CA VAL A 225 -13.86 46.31 -19.71
C VAL A 225 -12.71 45.44 -20.25
N GLU A 226 -12.58 44.21 -19.77
CA GLU A 226 -11.56 43.24 -20.16
C GLU A 226 -12.20 41.85 -20.42
N PRO A 227 -12.64 41.54 -21.65
CA PRO A 227 -13.39 40.31 -21.97
C PRO A 227 -12.68 39.00 -21.64
N ASN A 228 -11.34 39.02 -21.60
CA ASN A 228 -10.51 37.85 -21.32
C ASN A 228 -9.95 37.84 -19.88
N HIS A 229 -10.55 38.60 -18.95
CA HIS A 229 -10.09 38.65 -17.57
C HIS A 229 -10.23 37.29 -16.87
N PRO A 230 -9.13 36.63 -16.43
CA PRO A 230 -9.17 35.23 -15.98
C PRO A 230 -10.06 35.02 -14.74
N VAL A 231 -10.01 35.94 -13.77
CA VAL A 231 -10.75 35.80 -12.51
C VAL A 231 -12.26 35.93 -12.71
N ALA A 232 -12.72 36.99 -13.37
CA ALA A 232 -14.14 37.19 -13.67
C ALA A 232 -14.71 36.03 -14.50
N ARG A 233 -14.00 35.56 -15.53
CA ARG A 233 -14.38 34.35 -16.29
C ARG A 233 -14.52 33.14 -15.40
N ARG A 234 -13.56 32.90 -14.50
CA ARG A 234 -13.60 31.76 -13.56
C ARG A 234 -14.76 31.88 -12.58
N ASN A 235 -15.03 33.07 -12.05
CA ASN A 235 -16.11 33.28 -11.08
C ASN A 235 -17.49 33.06 -11.72
N LEU A 236 -17.70 33.57 -12.93
CA LEU A 236 -18.93 33.31 -13.69
C LEU A 236 -19.07 31.83 -14.08
N TYR A 237 -17.96 31.18 -14.47
CA TYR A 237 -17.94 29.74 -14.70
C TYR A 237 -18.38 28.96 -13.45
N VAL A 238 -17.79 29.23 -12.27
CA VAL A 238 -18.16 28.53 -11.02
C VAL A 238 -19.63 28.79 -10.66
N ALA A 239 -20.11 30.03 -10.83
CA ALA A 239 -21.51 30.36 -10.61
C ALA A 239 -22.45 29.64 -11.58
N GLY A 240 -22.03 29.42 -12.83
CA GLY A 240 -22.75 28.66 -13.85
C GLY A 240 -22.79 27.17 -13.56
N VAL A 241 -21.67 26.58 -13.13
CA VAL A 241 -21.59 25.16 -12.70
C VAL A 241 -22.54 24.89 -11.54
N LEU A 242 -22.63 25.78 -10.55
CA LEU A 242 -23.56 25.65 -9.42
C LEU A 242 -25.04 25.68 -9.84
N ARG A 243 -25.36 26.29 -10.99
CA ARG A 243 -26.72 26.29 -11.56
C ARG A 243 -26.96 25.14 -12.54
N GLY A 244 -25.90 24.53 -13.06
CA GLY A 244 -25.97 23.51 -14.11
C GLY A 244 -26.06 24.09 -15.53
N ASP A 245 -25.73 25.38 -15.72
CA ASP A 245 -25.94 26.09 -16.98
C ASP A 245 -24.71 26.09 -17.92
N VAL A 246 -23.58 25.52 -17.47
CA VAL A 246 -22.26 25.65 -18.13
C VAL A 246 -21.57 24.29 -18.24
N ASP A 247 -20.92 24.01 -19.37
CA ASP A 247 -20.08 22.81 -19.53
C ASP A 247 -18.82 22.94 -18.65
N ARG A 248 -18.53 21.92 -17.85
CA ARG A 248 -17.34 21.89 -17.00
C ARG A 248 -16.04 22.11 -17.78
N ARG A 249 -15.98 21.76 -19.07
CA ARG A 249 -14.79 21.93 -19.92
C ARG A 249 -14.49 23.39 -20.27
N GLU A 250 -15.42 24.33 -20.05
CA GLU A 250 -15.21 25.76 -20.30
C GLU A 250 -14.14 26.40 -19.40
N ILE A 251 -13.69 25.71 -18.35
CA ILE A 251 -12.55 26.15 -17.53
C ILE A 251 -11.20 25.99 -18.24
N LEU A 252 -11.06 25.05 -19.19
CA LEU A 252 -9.77 24.70 -19.81
C LEU A 252 -9.08 25.89 -20.50
N PRO A 253 -9.77 26.75 -21.27
CA PRO A 253 -9.14 27.93 -21.85
C PRO A 253 -8.59 28.91 -20.80
N ILE A 254 -9.22 29.02 -19.63
CA ILE A 254 -8.73 29.90 -18.54
C ILE A 254 -7.37 29.42 -18.03
N VAL A 255 -7.20 28.10 -17.91
CA VAL A 255 -5.93 27.50 -17.48
C VAL A 255 -4.82 27.67 -18.53
N VAL A 256 -5.18 27.74 -19.81
CA VAL A 256 -4.22 28.07 -20.88
C VAL A 256 -3.79 29.52 -20.79
N ASP A 257 -4.73 30.44 -20.53
CA ASP A 257 -4.45 31.88 -20.46
C ASP A 257 -3.71 32.29 -19.17
N ALA A 258 -3.98 31.60 -18.06
CA ALA A 258 -3.43 31.87 -16.74
C ALA A 258 -2.89 30.59 -16.07
N PRO A 259 -1.80 30.00 -16.59
CA PRO A 259 -1.34 28.67 -16.20
C PRO A 259 -0.75 28.57 -14.78
N MET A 260 -0.43 29.72 -14.17
CA MET A 260 0.08 29.80 -12.79
C MET A 260 -0.98 30.29 -11.78
N TYR A 261 -2.24 30.35 -12.22
CA TYR A 261 -3.39 30.67 -11.38
C TYR A 261 -4.05 29.39 -10.85
N GLY A 262 -3.90 29.11 -9.55
CA GLY A 262 -4.30 27.83 -8.96
C GLY A 262 -5.82 27.53 -8.93
N LYS A 263 -6.69 28.53 -8.73
CA LYS A 263 -8.15 28.30 -8.57
C LYS A 263 -8.85 27.67 -9.80
N PRO A 264 -8.52 28.05 -11.05
CA PRO A 264 -8.97 27.33 -12.25
C PRO A 264 -8.61 25.84 -12.24
N HIS A 265 -7.36 25.49 -11.87
CA HIS A 265 -6.93 24.09 -11.79
C HIS A 265 -7.73 23.29 -10.77
N LEU A 266 -8.07 23.90 -9.62
CA LEU A 266 -8.92 23.31 -8.59
C LEU A 266 -10.30 22.88 -9.11
N SER A 267 -10.76 23.46 -10.22
CA SER A 267 -12.08 23.20 -10.81
C SER A 267 -12.07 22.08 -11.87
N ILE A 268 -10.89 21.50 -12.19
CA ILE A 268 -10.75 20.42 -13.18
C ILE A 268 -10.69 19.08 -12.45
N TRP A 269 -11.84 18.43 -12.35
CA TRP A 269 -12.00 17.08 -11.78
C TRP A 269 -13.37 16.49 -12.13
N GLY A 270 -13.51 15.17 -11.95
CA GLY A 270 -14.75 14.42 -12.21
C GLY A 270 -14.92 13.95 -13.66
N ASP A 271 -16.04 13.27 -13.91
CA ASP A 271 -16.31 12.51 -15.14
C ASP A 271 -16.12 13.27 -16.47
N PRO A 272 -16.45 14.57 -16.58
CA PRO A 272 -16.25 15.29 -17.85
C PRO A 272 -14.80 15.35 -18.33
N PHE A 273 -13.82 15.13 -17.44
CA PHE A 273 -12.39 15.19 -17.77
C PHE A 273 -11.70 13.82 -17.77
N THR A 274 -12.36 12.75 -17.30
CA THR A 274 -11.74 11.42 -17.19
C THR A 274 -11.55 10.75 -18.55
N SER A 275 -12.44 11.03 -19.51
CA SER A 275 -12.42 10.45 -20.86
C SER A 275 -11.45 11.13 -21.83
N ASP A 276 -11.08 12.39 -21.62
CA ASP A 276 -10.28 13.15 -22.59
C ASP A 276 -8.82 12.68 -22.65
N ARG A 277 -8.22 12.39 -21.48
CA ARG A 277 -6.83 11.93 -21.36
C ARG A 277 -6.69 10.86 -20.26
N PRO A 278 -7.13 9.62 -20.53
CA PRO A 278 -7.24 8.58 -19.51
C PRO A 278 -5.89 8.16 -18.92
N VAL A 279 -4.81 8.21 -19.71
CA VAL A 279 -3.45 7.88 -19.27
C VAL A 279 -2.82 9.01 -18.44
N GLU A 280 -3.11 10.28 -18.74
CA GLU A 280 -2.58 11.43 -17.99
C GLU A 280 -3.31 11.65 -16.66
N GLY A 281 -4.59 11.26 -16.58
CA GLY A 281 -5.42 11.50 -15.39
C GLY A 281 -5.61 12.99 -15.11
N MET A 282 -6.43 13.67 -15.91
CA MET A 282 -6.62 15.14 -15.81
C MET A 282 -6.97 15.62 -14.39
N GLY A 283 -7.83 14.91 -13.66
CA GLY A 283 -8.17 15.26 -12.27
C GLY A 283 -6.95 15.29 -11.35
N ILE A 284 -6.23 14.17 -11.24
CA ILE A 284 -5.02 14.08 -10.39
C ILE A 284 -3.95 15.09 -10.83
N ARG A 285 -3.75 15.29 -12.14
CA ARG A 285 -2.80 16.27 -12.70
C ARG A 285 -3.15 17.70 -12.26
N HIS A 286 -4.38 18.14 -12.48
CA HIS A 286 -4.76 19.53 -12.21
C HIS A 286 -4.94 19.80 -10.72
N GLN A 287 -5.45 18.86 -9.93
CA GLN A 287 -5.48 19.02 -8.47
C GLN A 287 -4.07 19.09 -7.87
N GLY A 288 -3.11 18.30 -8.38
CA GLY A 288 -1.70 18.41 -7.97
C GLY A 288 -1.07 19.76 -8.30
N ILE A 289 -1.38 20.33 -9.48
CA ILE A 289 -0.95 21.70 -9.83
C ILE A 289 -1.58 22.72 -8.88
N ALA A 290 -2.89 22.62 -8.62
CA ALA A 290 -3.57 23.54 -7.70
C ALA A 290 -2.95 23.50 -6.29
N ALA A 291 -2.71 22.30 -5.75
CA ALA A 291 -2.08 22.10 -4.45
C ALA A 291 -0.63 22.63 -4.41
N SER A 292 0.10 22.54 -5.53
CA SER A 292 1.46 23.10 -5.63
C SER A 292 1.48 24.63 -5.73
N LEU A 293 0.52 25.24 -6.43
CA LEU A 293 0.44 26.70 -6.58
C LEU A 293 -0.11 27.37 -5.31
N MET A 294 -0.99 26.68 -4.58
CA MET A 294 -1.68 27.15 -3.38
C MET A 294 -1.48 26.18 -2.20
N PRO A 295 -0.25 25.93 -1.74
CA PRO A 295 0.05 24.90 -0.74
C PRO A 295 -0.50 25.22 0.66
N ALA A 296 -0.82 26.48 0.95
CA ALA A 296 -1.49 26.91 2.18
C ALA A 296 -3.03 26.88 2.07
N ASN A 297 -3.59 26.51 0.91
CA ASN A 297 -5.03 26.35 0.76
C ASN A 297 -5.42 24.91 1.16
N PRO A 298 -6.13 24.70 2.29
CA PRO A 298 -6.44 23.35 2.79
C PRO A 298 -7.32 22.56 1.81
N TYR A 299 -8.21 23.22 1.05
CA TYR A 299 -9.05 22.57 0.05
C TYR A 299 -8.24 22.06 -1.14
N ALA A 300 -7.22 22.80 -1.58
CA ALA A 300 -6.36 22.36 -2.68
C ALA A 300 -5.58 21.08 -2.31
N CYS A 301 -4.97 21.08 -1.12
CA CYS A 301 -4.26 19.92 -0.58
C CYS A 301 -5.21 18.73 -0.38
N HIS A 302 -6.40 18.96 0.19
CA HIS A 302 -7.38 17.91 0.45
C HIS A 302 -8.00 17.33 -0.84
N ASN A 303 -8.40 18.16 -1.81
CA ASN A 303 -8.91 17.68 -3.10
C ASN A 303 -7.87 16.84 -3.85
N TYR A 304 -6.60 17.24 -3.80
CA TYR A 304 -5.53 16.44 -4.37
C TYR A 304 -5.39 15.08 -3.65
N SER A 305 -5.48 15.08 -2.32
CA SER A 305 -5.51 13.84 -1.53
C SER A 305 -6.64 12.90 -1.95
N LEU A 306 -7.83 13.42 -2.27
CA LEU A 306 -8.97 12.61 -2.73
C LEU A 306 -8.69 11.97 -4.09
N GLN A 307 -8.17 12.75 -5.05
CA GLN A 307 -7.80 12.24 -6.37
C GLN A 307 -6.69 11.19 -6.31
N LEU A 308 -5.71 11.38 -5.42
CA LEU A 308 -4.66 10.39 -5.17
C LEU A 308 -5.24 9.06 -4.67
N ALA A 309 -6.19 9.13 -3.73
CA ALA A 309 -6.83 7.93 -3.19
C ALA A 309 -7.68 7.19 -4.24
N GLU A 310 -8.41 7.91 -5.10
CA GLU A 310 -9.15 7.32 -6.22
C GLU A 310 -8.25 6.54 -7.19
N LYS A 311 -6.96 6.89 -7.27
CA LYS A 311 -5.95 6.20 -8.08
C LYS A 311 -5.11 5.19 -7.30
N GLY A 312 -5.48 4.90 -6.04
CA GLY A 312 -4.78 3.93 -5.20
C GLY A 312 -3.43 4.40 -4.64
N ARG A 313 -3.09 5.70 -4.74
CA ARG A 313 -1.89 6.33 -4.16
C ARG A 313 -2.17 6.73 -2.70
N ILE A 314 -2.35 5.73 -1.84
CA ILE A 314 -2.93 5.90 -0.50
C ILE A 314 -1.98 6.58 0.49
N GLU A 315 -0.69 6.22 0.50
CA GLU A 315 0.28 6.85 1.43
C GLU A 315 0.54 8.32 1.08
N GLU A 316 0.58 8.63 -0.21
CA GLU A 316 0.68 10.01 -0.68
C GLU A 316 -0.60 10.80 -0.40
N SER A 317 -1.77 10.19 -0.60
CA SER A 317 -3.05 10.78 -0.20
C SER A 317 -3.05 11.13 1.29
N TYR A 318 -2.57 10.24 2.16
CA TYR A 318 -2.44 10.51 3.60
C TYR A 318 -1.56 11.74 3.87
N ARG A 319 -0.38 11.86 3.25
CA ARG A 319 0.53 13.00 3.47
C ARG A 319 -0.07 14.33 2.99
N TRP A 320 -0.79 14.33 1.87
CA TRP A 320 -1.49 15.54 1.41
C TRP A 320 -2.71 15.91 2.24
N ALA A 321 -3.44 14.92 2.78
CA ALA A 321 -4.50 15.17 3.76
C ALA A 321 -3.91 15.74 5.06
N ASP A 322 -2.79 15.20 5.54
CA ASP A 322 -2.10 15.69 6.74
C ASP A 322 -1.60 17.13 6.52
N ARG A 323 -1.05 17.43 5.34
CA ARG A 323 -0.69 18.80 4.95
C ARG A 323 -1.89 19.74 4.95
N ALA A 324 -3.07 19.28 4.53
CA ALA A 324 -4.29 20.09 4.65
C ALA A 324 -4.65 20.39 6.11
N THR A 325 -4.36 19.48 7.05
CA THR A 325 -4.54 19.74 8.50
C THR A 325 -3.52 20.72 9.05
N VAL A 326 -2.31 20.78 8.49
CA VAL A 326 -1.32 21.84 8.84
C VAL A 326 -1.76 23.19 8.31
N ALA A 327 -2.24 23.23 7.06
CA ALA A 327 -2.76 24.46 6.43
C ALA A 327 -4.06 24.96 7.09
N GLY A 328 -4.91 24.06 7.57
CA GLY A 328 -6.14 24.36 8.29
C GLY A 328 -6.36 23.39 9.46
N PRO A 329 -5.86 23.71 10.67
CA PRO A 329 -5.98 22.81 11.83
C PRO A 329 -7.40 22.45 12.22
N ASP A 330 -8.38 23.31 11.92
CA ASP A 330 -9.82 23.10 12.17
C ASP A 330 -10.55 22.42 11.01
N PHE A 331 -9.84 22.03 9.94
CA PHE A 331 -10.45 21.39 8.79
C PHE A 331 -10.73 19.91 9.06
N GLY A 332 -11.86 19.65 9.73
CA GLY A 332 -12.27 18.33 10.21
C GLY A 332 -12.30 17.26 9.12
N SER A 333 -12.72 17.61 7.91
CA SER A 333 -12.75 16.67 6.77
C SER A 333 -11.38 16.07 6.43
N ALA A 334 -10.32 16.88 6.48
CA ALA A 334 -8.95 16.41 6.21
C ALA A 334 -8.46 15.45 7.32
N HIS A 335 -8.73 15.76 8.59
CA HIS A 335 -8.41 14.87 9.72
C HIS A 335 -9.09 13.51 9.61
N LEU A 336 -10.37 13.50 9.22
CA LEU A 336 -11.12 12.26 8.99
C LEU A 336 -10.53 11.44 7.84
N ASP A 337 -10.12 12.10 6.76
CA ASP A 337 -9.51 11.42 5.63
C ASP A 337 -8.12 10.88 5.94
N CYS A 338 -7.29 11.54 6.76
CA CYS A 338 -6.05 10.96 7.27
C CYS A 338 -6.30 9.56 7.87
N VAL A 339 -7.31 9.44 8.74
CA VAL A 339 -7.67 8.16 9.36
C VAL A 339 -8.22 7.17 8.31
N ARG A 340 -9.07 7.61 7.38
CA ARG A 340 -9.60 6.72 6.31
C ARG A 340 -8.48 6.18 5.41
N ARG A 341 -7.46 6.97 5.08
CA ARG A 341 -6.31 6.52 4.28
C ARG A 341 -5.45 5.54 5.05
N LEU A 342 -5.16 5.79 6.33
CA LEU A 342 -4.39 4.84 7.15
C LEU A 342 -5.06 3.46 7.25
N ARG A 343 -6.40 3.41 7.33
CA ARG A 343 -7.16 2.15 7.27
C ARG A 343 -6.93 1.37 5.96
N GLN A 344 -6.60 2.06 4.86
CA GLN A 344 -6.38 1.47 3.54
C GLN A 344 -4.90 1.10 3.26
N VAL A 345 -3.97 1.48 4.14
CA VAL A 345 -2.53 1.16 4.03
C VAL A 345 -2.22 -0.24 4.60
N GLY A 346 -3.19 -0.89 5.25
CA GLY A 346 -2.99 -2.18 5.93
C GLY A 346 -2.13 -2.03 7.18
N ARG A 347 -2.32 -0.97 7.96
CA ARG A 347 -1.67 -0.73 9.26
C ARG A 347 -2.71 -0.41 10.33
N PRO A 348 -3.55 -1.38 10.73
CA PRO A 348 -4.74 -1.14 11.54
C PRO A 348 -4.39 -0.66 12.96
N GLY A 349 -3.25 -1.08 13.52
CA GLY A 349 -2.77 -0.58 14.81
C GLY A 349 -2.44 0.92 14.76
N HIS A 350 -1.73 1.35 13.72
CA HIS A 350 -1.47 2.77 13.47
C HIS A 350 -2.75 3.56 13.19
N ALA A 351 -3.65 3.03 12.35
CA ALA A 351 -4.94 3.67 12.05
C ALA A 351 -5.80 3.84 13.31
N TYR A 352 -5.81 2.85 14.21
CA TYR A 352 -6.47 2.93 15.50
C TYR A 352 -5.88 4.05 16.36
N ALA A 353 -4.55 4.12 16.50
CA ALA A 353 -3.90 5.16 17.31
C ALA A 353 -4.20 6.57 16.79
N GLU A 354 -4.09 6.79 15.48
CA GLU A 354 -4.40 8.08 14.84
C GLU A 354 -5.88 8.45 14.95
N ALA A 355 -6.79 7.48 14.86
CA ALA A 355 -8.21 7.72 15.11
C ALA A 355 -8.48 8.14 16.56
N GLN A 356 -7.83 7.52 17.54
CA GLN A 356 -7.97 7.93 18.95
C GLN A 356 -7.48 9.36 19.17
N TYR A 357 -6.47 9.82 18.44
CA TYR A 357 -5.99 11.20 18.52
C TYR A 357 -6.92 12.18 17.78
N ARG A 358 -7.08 12.01 16.46
CA ARG A 358 -7.75 12.99 15.59
C ARG A 358 -9.26 13.01 15.77
N CYS A 359 -9.90 11.84 15.83
CA CYS A 359 -11.37 11.81 15.95
C CYS A 359 -11.82 12.31 17.32
N ARG A 360 -11.06 12.06 18.39
CA ARG A 360 -11.39 12.58 19.73
C ARG A 360 -11.21 14.09 19.81
N ASP A 361 -10.15 14.63 19.23
CA ASP A 361 -9.95 16.08 19.14
C ASP A 361 -11.11 16.77 18.40
N ILE A 362 -11.59 16.22 17.27
CA ILE A 362 -12.81 16.73 16.59
C ILE A 362 -14.03 16.70 17.53
N LEU A 363 -14.24 15.59 18.25
CA LEU A 363 -15.36 15.45 19.18
C LEU A 363 -15.27 16.43 20.36
N GLU A 364 -14.07 16.69 20.88
CA GLU A 364 -13.81 17.66 21.94
C GLU A 364 -14.06 19.10 21.45
N ARG A 365 -13.54 19.47 20.27
CA ARG A 365 -13.83 20.79 19.66
C ARG A 365 -15.31 20.99 19.37
N ALA A 366 -16.01 19.93 18.95
CA ALA A 366 -17.45 19.96 18.75
C ALA A 366 -18.21 20.23 20.05
N ALA A 367 -17.82 19.54 21.14
CA ALA A 367 -18.41 19.75 22.46
C ALA A 367 -18.17 21.17 22.98
N ASP A 368 -17.03 21.77 22.65
CA ASP A 368 -16.67 23.15 22.96
C ASP A 368 -17.32 24.20 22.03
N GLY A 369 -18.06 23.78 20.99
CA GLY A 369 -18.65 24.69 20.00
C GLY A 369 -17.62 25.42 19.11
N LYS A 370 -16.42 24.85 18.96
CA LYS A 370 -15.29 25.45 18.22
C LYS A 370 -15.18 24.98 16.76
N LEU A 371 -16.11 24.16 16.27
CA LEU A 371 -16.07 23.71 14.87
C LEU A 371 -16.62 24.77 13.91
N PRO A 372 -16.03 24.90 12.69
CA PRO A 372 -16.56 25.76 11.65
C PRO A 372 -17.99 25.37 11.23
N VAL A 373 -18.79 26.35 10.82
CA VAL A 373 -20.21 26.14 10.42
C VAL A 373 -20.38 25.11 9.30
N GLY A 374 -19.40 25.00 8.39
CA GLY A 374 -19.40 24.03 7.29
C GLY A 374 -19.07 22.59 7.68
N GLU A 375 -18.66 22.34 8.93
CA GLU A 375 -18.18 21.03 9.42
C GLU A 375 -19.19 20.37 10.38
N ALA A 376 -20.48 20.72 10.27
CA ALA A 376 -21.52 20.24 11.18
C ALA A 376 -21.66 18.70 11.25
N HIS A 377 -21.33 17.98 10.18
CA HIS A 377 -21.37 16.51 10.14
C HIS A 377 -20.05 15.83 10.59
N ALA A 378 -18.96 16.57 10.74
CA ALA A 378 -17.65 16.01 11.09
C ALA A 378 -17.66 15.22 12.42
N PRO A 379 -18.34 15.65 13.50
CA PRO A 379 -18.40 14.90 14.76
C PRO A 379 -19.05 13.52 14.60
N HIS A 380 -20.10 13.42 13.79
CA HIS A 380 -20.79 12.15 13.55
C HIS A 380 -19.94 11.18 12.73
N HIS A 381 -19.24 11.69 11.70
CA HIS A 381 -18.26 10.90 10.98
C HIS A 381 -17.08 10.47 11.87
N ALA A 382 -16.59 11.34 12.76
CA ALA A 382 -15.52 11.02 13.72
C ALA A 382 -15.93 9.88 14.66
N ALA A 383 -17.13 9.94 15.24
CA ALA A 383 -17.66 8.89 16.11
C ALA A 383 -17.85 7.54 15.39
N LEU A 384 -18.38 7.55 14.16
CA LEU A 384 -18.51 6.34 13.35
C LEU A 384 -17.14 5.78 12.92
N LEU A 385 -16.17 6.65 12.65
CA LEU A 385 -14.83 6.21 12.27
C LEU A 385 -14.09 5.57 13.46
N LEU A 386 -14.30 6.07 14.68
CA LEU A 386 -13.86 5.38 15.90
C LEU A 386 -14.47 3.98 16.01
N ALA A 387 -15.75 3.81 15.69
CA ALA A 387 -16.36 2.49 15.63
C ALA A 387 -15.73 1.60 14.54
N PHE A 388 -15.49 2.13 13.34
CA PHE A 388 -14.86 1.38 12.25
C PHE A 388 -13.44 0.90 12.57
N VAL A 389 -12.59 1.72 13.19
CA VAL A 389 -11.23 1.26 13.54
C VAL A 389 -11.25 0.19 14.63
N HIS A 390 -12.26 0.14 15.50
CA HIS A 390 -12.45 -0.99 16.43
C HIS A 390 -12.85 -2.27 15.67
N LEU A 391 -13.68 -2.15 14.64
CA LEU A 391 -14.04 -3.29 13.80
C LEU A 391 -12.83 -3.83 13.05
N ASP A 392 -11.99 -2.95 12.51
CA ASP A 392 -10.80 -3.34 11.74
C ASP A 392 -9.78 -4.12 12.56
N ILE A 393 -9.76 -3.96 13.89
CA ILE A 393 -8.92 -4.74 14.81
C ILE A 393 -9.66 -5.92 15.46
N GLY A 394 -10.86 -6.25 14.99
CA GLY A 394 -11.66 -7.40 15.41
C GLY A 394 -12.55 -7.19 16.65
N ARG A 395 -12.68 -5.96 17.16
CA ARG A 395 -13.48 -5.61 18.36
C ARG A 395 -14.93 -5.30 17.98
N LEU A 396 -15.65 -6.33 17.52
CA LEU A 396 -16.99 -6.19 16.92
C LEU A 396 -18.03 -5.65 17.90
N ASP A 397 -18.06 -6.15 19.14
CA ASP A 397 -19.08 -5.74 20.12
C ASP A 397 -18.88 -4.28 20.55
N GLU A 398 -17.64 -3.86 20.81
CA GLU A 398 -17.33 -2.45 21.10
C GLU A 398 -17.59 -1.55 19.91
N SER A 399 -17.28 -2.02 18.69
CA SER A 399 -17.60 -1.30 17.45
C SER A 399 -19.11 -1.06 17.31
N ILE A 400 -19.92 -2.09 17.55
CA ILE A 400 -21.38 -1.97 17.52
C ILE A 400 -21.87 -0.98 18.59
N ALA A 401 -21.36 -1.06 19.81
CA ALA A 401 -21.75 -0.18 20.90
C ALA A 401 -21.42 1.30 20.61
N LEU A 402 -20.21 1.57 20.11
CA LEU A 402 -19.79 2.91 19.69
C LEU A 402 -20.63 3.43 18.53
N ALA A 403 -20.92 2.60 17.54
CA ALA A 403 -21.72 2.99 16.40
C ALA A 403 -23.19 3.27 16.79
N ASP A 404 -23.79 2.45 17.65
CA ASP A 404 -25.12 2.69 18.19
C ASP A 404 -25.18 4.02 18.96
N GLN A 405 -24.18 4.28 19.82
CA GLN A 405 -24.08 5.55 20.52
C GLN A 405 -23.95 6.74 19.56
N ALA A 406 -23.17 6.61 18.49
CA ALA A 406 -23.02 7.64 17.47
C ALA A 406 -24.36 7.91 16.74
N LEU A 407 -25.08 6.85 16.38
CA LEU A 407 -26.36 6.94 15.67
C LEU A 407 -27.48 7.52 16.55
N THR A 408 -27.52 7.22 17.85
CA THR A 408 -28.49 7.81 18.80
C THR A 408 -28.29 9.31 19.00
N LYS A 409 -27.07 9.83 18.75
CA LYS A 409 -26.74 11.25 18.88
C LYS A 409 -26.96 12.06 17.59
N LEU A 410 -27.46 11.45 16.52
CA LEU A 410 -27.76 12.18 15.29
C LEU A 410 -28.91 13.18 15.52
N PRO A 411 -28.84 14.39 14.95
CA PRO A 411 -29.99 15.30 14.85
C PRO A 411 -31.20 14.63 14.19
N ASP A 412 -32.40 14.95 14.67
CA ASP A 412 -33.67 14.41 14.16
C ASP A 412 -34.18 15.14 12.90
N ASP A 413 -33.28 15.72 12.11
CA ASP A 413 -33.64 16.38 10.85
C ASP A 413 -33.56 15.39 9.67
N PRO A 414 -34.50 15.44 8.70
CA PRO A 414 -34.55 14.48 7.61
C PRO A 414 -33.28 14.39 6.77
N ALA A 415 -32.58 15.51 6.55
CA ALA A 415 -31.39 15.55 5.70
C ALA A 415 -30.22 14.81 6.35
N THR A 416 -29.99 15.02 7.66
CA THR A 416 -28.97 14.28 8.41
C THR A 416 -29.32 12.80 8.52
N LEU A 417 -30.57 12.45 8.81
CA LEU A 417 -31.00 11.06 8.88
C LEU A 417 -30.80 10.33 7.53
N GLU A 418 -31.11 10.99 6.41
CA GLU A 418 -30.84 10.47 5.07
C GLU A 418 -29.34 10.31 4.81
N ALA A 419 -28.53 11.33 5.13
CA ALA A 419 -27.08 11.31 4.94
C ALA A 419 -26.37 10.19 5.73
N PHE A 420 -26.95 9.72 6.85
CA PHE A 420 -26.41 8.65 7.69
C PHE A 420 -27.23 7.34 7.63
N ALA A 421 -28.23 7.23 6.77
CA ALA A 421 -29.03 6.00 6.60
C ALA A 421 -28.16 4.78 6.23
N TRP A 422 -27.08 5.01 5.45
CA TRP A 422 -26.09 3.99 5.11
C TRP A 422 -25.41 3.42 6.37
N ALA A 423 -25.15 4.24 7.39
CA ALA A 423 -24.49 3.82 8.63
C ALA A 423 -25.42 2.96 9.47
N GLN A 424 -26.70 3.35 9.60
CA GLN A 424 -27.70 2.54 10.30
C GLN A 424 -27.90 1.16 9.64
N LYS A 425 -27.99 1.13 8.30
CA LYS A 425 -28.04 -0.12 7.52
C LYS A 425 -26.81 -0.99 7.78
N ARG A 426 -25.61 -0.38 7.76
CA ARG A 426 -24.34 -1.07 7.97
C ARG A 426 -24.22 -1.66 9.39
N VAL A 427 -24.56 -0.90 10.44
CA VAL A 427 -24.54 -1.38 11.83
C VAL A 427 -25.57 -2.48 12.07
N THR A 428 -26.76 -2.38 11.46
CA THR A 428 -27.78 -3.44 11.52
C THR A 428 -27.28 -4.73 10.87
N HIS A 429 -26.56 -4.61 9.75
CA HIS A 429 -25.91 -5.75 9.11
C HIS A 429 -24.83 -6.36 10.03
N TRP A 430 -23.99 -5.55 10.68
CA TRP A 430 -22.95 -6.05 11.59
C TRP A 430 -23.48 -6.90 12.74
N LYS A 431 -24.65 -6.55 13.28
CA LYS A 431 -25.33 -7.28 14.36
C LYS A 431 -25.84 -8.66 13.93
N ARG A 432 -26.04 -8.87 12.63
CA ARG A 432 -26.72 -10.06 12.08
C ARG A 432 -25.81 -10.93 11.23
N ASP A 433 -24.75 -10.36 10.65
CA ASP A 433 -23.88 -11.07 9.73
C ASP A 433 -22.99 -12.10 10.47
N PRO A 434 -23.13 -13.41 10.18
CA PRO A 434 -22.23 -14.43 10.72
C PRO A 434 -20.81 -14.30 10.16
N TRP A 435 -20.63 -13.80 8.94
CA TRP A 435 -19.32 -13.67 8.32
C TRP A 435 -18.49 -12.58 8.97
N LEU A 436 -19.09 -11.42 9.23
CA LEU A 436 -18.40 -10.37 9.98
C LEU A 436 -18.01 -10.81 11.39
N LEU A 437 -18.83 -11.63 12.06
CA LEU A 437 -18.46 -12.22 13.36
C LEU A 437 -17.23 -13.11 13.23
N ALA A 438 -17.19 -13.97 12.21
CA ALA A 438 -16.05 -14.85 11.94
C ALA A 438 -14.78 -14.08 11.58
N ARG A 439 -14.90 -13.01 10.77
CA ARG A 439 -13.80 -12.10 10.48
C ARG A 439 -13.27 -11.43 11.74
N ALA A 440 -14.15 -10.82 12.55
CA ALA A 440 -13.75 -10.15 13.78
C ALA A 440 -13.07 -11.11 14.78
N TYR A 441 -13.62 -12.31 14.94
CA TYR A 441 -13.04 -13.40 15.73
C TYR A 441 -11.62 -13.76 15.25
N ALA A 442 -11.42 -13.83 13.93
CA ALA A 442 -10.12 -14.13 13.34
C ALA A 442 -9.11 -12.99 13.49
N THR A 443 -9.50 -11.75 13.18
CA THR A 443 -8.64 -10.57 13.26
C THR A 443 -8.16 -10.34 14.69
N GLU A 444 -9.07 -10.43 15.67
CA GLU A 444 -8.69 -10.34 17.08
C GLU A 444 -7.83 -11.55 17.50
N GLY A 445 -8.06 -12.74 16.94
CA GLY A 445 -7.18 -13.92 17.02
C GLY A 445 -5.75 -13.62 16.61
N TYR A 446 -5.60 -13.10 15.41
CA TYR A 446 -4.31 -12.77 14.83
C TYR A 446 -3.54 -11.74 15.67
N HIS A 447 -4.19 -10.62 16.05
CA HIS A 447 -3.53 -9.60 16.87
C HIS A 447 -3.22 -10.08 18.29
N ARG A 448 -3.95 -11.07 18.81
CA ARG A 448 -3.66 -11.69 20.11
C ARG A 448 -2.48 -12.66 20.07
N GLY A 449 -2.06 -13.13 18.91
CA GLY A 449 -1.10 -14.24 18.80
C GLY A 449 -1.76 -15.62 18.89
N ASP A 450 -3.03 -15.74 18.52
CA ASP A 450 -3.80 -16.99 18.48
C ASP A 450 -4.08 -17.40 17.01
N PRO A 451 -3.10 -18.05 16.34
CA PRO A 451 -3.19 -18.38 14.92
C PRO A 451 -4.27 -19.42 14.60
N GLY A 452 -4.55 -20.35 15.53
CA GLY A 452 -5.64 -21.31 15.38
C GLY A 452 -7.00 -20.63 15.25
N ARG A 453 -7.23 -19.62 16.10
CA ARG A 453 -8.42 -18.78 16.02
C ARG A 453 -8.51 -17.97 14.73
N ALA A 454 -7.39 -17.39 14.29
CA ALA A 454 -7.31 -16.66 13.03
C ALA A 454 -7.72 -17.54 11.82
N VAL A 455 -7.14 -18.74 11.71
CA VAL A 455 -7.50 -19.69 10.65
C VAL A 455 -8.97 -20.11 10.75
N SER A 456 -9.43 -20.44 11.95
CA SER A 456 -10.82 -20.88 12.18
C SER A 456 -11.84 -19.84 11.71
N GLY A 457 -11.66 -18.56 12.03
CA GLY A 457 -12.61 -17.52 11.62
C GLY A 457 -12.50 -17.15 10.13
N PHE A 458 -11.29 -16.91 9.59
CA PHE A 458 -11.12 -16.52 8.19
C PHE A 458 -11.52 -17.63 7.20
N MET A 459 -11.41 -18.90 7.59
CA MET A 459 -11.82 -20.02 6.73
C MET A 459 -13.31 -20.31 6.80
N ARG A 460 -14.04 -19.79 7.79
CA ARG A 460 -15.50 -19.88 7.81
C ARG A 460 -16.07 -18.92 6.76
N GLY A 461 -15.65 -17.66 6.73
CA GLY A 461 -16.27 -16.61 5.92
C GLY A 461 -15.56 -16.18 4.65
N ARG A 462 -16.10 -15.09 4.06
CA ARG A 462 -15.47 -14.39 2.94
C ARG A 462 -14.41 -13.45 3.52
N LEU A 463 -13.26 -13.38 2.87
CA LEU A 463 -12.27 -12.34 3.15
C LEU A 463 -12.78 -11.02 2.57
N ALA A 464 -12.60 -9.93 3.30
CA ALA A 464 -13.01 -8.61 2.86
C ALA A 464 -11.95 -7.93 1.99
N ASP A 465 -10.67 -8.18 2.27
CA ASP A 465 -9.55 -7.46 1.66
C ASP A 465 -8.23 -8.26 1.73
N ALA A 466 -7.14 -7.63 1.25
CA ALA A 466 -5.79 -8.19 1.26
C ALA A 466 -5.17 -8.31 2.65
N GLU A 467 -5.67 -7.58 3.65
CA GLU A 467 -5.18 -7.72 5.01
C GLU A 467 -5.72 -9.02 5.63
N ASP A 468 -7.00 -9.33 5.45
CA ASP A 468 -7.59 -10.61 5.85
C ASP A 468 -6.84 -11.80 5.23
N LEU A 469 -6.49 -11.71 3.93
CA LEU A 469 -5.72 -12.76 3.26
C LEU A 469 -4.30 -12.86 3.84
N ALA A 470 -3.62 -11.75 4.07
CA ALA A 470 -2.28 -11.76 4.67
C ALA A 470 -2.29 -12.44 6.05
N MET A 471 -3.29 -12.12 6.90
CA MET A 471 -3.44 -12.73 8.22
C MET A 471 -3.72 -14.24 8.14
N LEU A 472 -4.59 -14.67 7.23
CA LEU A 472 -4.86 -16.10 7.00
C LEU A 472 -3.60 -16.85 6.58
N LEU A 473 -2.87 -16.32 5.59
CA LEU A 473 -1.65 -16.95 5.08
C LEU A 473 -0.56 -17.03 6.17
N ASP A 474 -0.38 -15.95 6.94
CA ASP A 474 0.64 -15.90 8.00
C ASP A 474 0.28 -16.84 9.16
N ALA A 475 -1.02 -16.99 9.47
CA ALA A 475 -1.49 -17.95 10.46
C ALA A 475 -1.32 -19.40 10.00
N LEU A 476 -1.59 -19.73 8.72
CA LEU A 476 -1.33 -21.06 8.16
C LEU A 476 0.16 -21.41 8.18
N VAL A 477 1.01 -20.48 7.74
CA VAL A 477 2.47 -20.64 7.86
C VAL A 477 2.86 -20.76 9.34
N THR A 478 2.24 -20.02 10.26
CA THR A 478 2.54 -20.17 11.70
C THR A 478 2.25 -21.57 12.22
N LEU A 479 1.20 -22.23 11.72
CA LEU A 479 0.76 -23.57 12.14
C LEU A 479 1.47 -24.74 11.42
N GLY A 480 2.51 -24.47 10.64
CA GLY A 480 3.19 -25.50 9.85
C GLY A 480 2.29 -26.09 8.75
N ARG A 481 1.48 -25.23 8.13
CA ARG A 481 0.55 -25.55 7.03
C ARG A 481 0.89 -24.71 5.78
N GLU A 482 2.16 -24.69 5.39
CA GLU A 482 2.68 -23.92 4.26
C GLU A 482 2.05 -24.32 2.92
N ASP A 483 1.78 -25.61 2.74
CA ASP A 483 1.08 -26.16 1.58
C ASP A 483 -0.36 -25.62 1.49
N GLU A 484 -1.07 -25.57 2.61
CA GLU A 484 -2.39 -24.98 2.69
C GLU A 484 -2.36 -23.47 2.44
N ALA A 485 -1.31 -22.77 2.91
CA ALA A 485 -1.12 -21.34 2.63
C ALA A 485 -0.96 -21.08 1.12
N LEU A 486 -0.19 -21.92 0.41
CA LEU A 486 -0.05 -21.81 -1.04
C LEU A 486 -1.40 -22.05 -1.75
N VAL A 487 -2.15 -23.10 -1.36
CA VAL A 487 -3.48 -23.36 -1.92
C VAL A 487 -4.44 -22.20 -1.63
N ALA A 488 -4.40 -21.63 -0.41
CA ALA A 488 -5.19 -20.48 -0.04
C ALA A 488 -4.89 -19.27 -0.92
N PHE A 489 -3.60 -18.94 -1.13
CA PHE A 489 -3.23 -17.84 -2.00
C PHE A 489 -3.71 -18.06 -3.43
N ARG A 490 -3.52 -19.27 -4.01
CA ARG A 490 -3.97 -19.58 -5.37
C ARG A 490 -5.49 -19.52 -5.52
N HIS A 491 -6.21 -20.00 -4.51
CA HIS A 491 -7.66 -19.87 -4.44
C HIS A 491 -8.10 -18.40 -4.48
N TYR A 492 -7.51 -17.55 -3.63
CA TYR A 492 -7.88 -16.14 -3.59
C TYR A 492 -7.37 -15.32 -4.79
N GLN A 493 -6.24 -15.73 -5.40
CA GLN A 493 -5.77 -15.21 -6.68
C GLN A 493 -6.76 -15.48 -7.80
N GLY A 494 -7.46 -16.62 -7.77
CA GLY A 494 -8.52 -16.96 -8.72
C GLY A 494 -9.76 -16.08 -8.59
N VAL A 495 -10.05 -15.53 -7.41
CA VAL A 495 -11.19 -14.62 -7.18
C VAL A 495 -10.77 -13.14 -7.15
N ASP A 496 -9.50 -12.83 -7.46
CA ASP A 496 -8.88 -11.50 -7.32
C ASP A 496 -9.42 -10.44 -8.29
N ALA A 497 -10.40 -10.76 -9.13
CA ALA A 497 -11.20 -9.73 -9.81
C ALA A 497 -11.81 -8.73 -8.80
N GLU A 498 -11.96 -9.13 -7.53
CA GLU A 498 -12.44 -8.30 -6.42
C GLU A 498 -11.31 -7.58 -5.65
N GLY A 499 -10.03 -7.75 -6.06
CA GLY A 499 -8.88 -7.10 -5.43
C GLY A 499 -8.45 -7.69 -4.08
N ILE A 500 -8.84 -8.93 -3.77
CA ILE A 500 -8.56 -9.61 -2.49
C ILE A 500 -7.06 -9.84 -2.27
N VAL A 501 -6.28 -10.13 -3.29
CA VAL A 501 -4.82 -10.28 -3.16
C VAL A 501 -4.15 -8.92 -2.89
N GLY A 502 -4.73 -7.85 -3.44
CA GLY A 502 -4.18 -6.51 -3.37
C GLY A 502 -2.74 -6.46 -3.89
N ASP A 503 -1.94 -5.53 -3.35
CA ASP A 503 -0.60 -5.20 -3.86
C ASP A 503 0.50 -5.19 -2.78
N GLY A 504 0.18 -5.65 -1.57
CA GLY A 504 1.02 -5.46 -0.39
C GLY A 504 1.27 -6.74 0.41
N LYS A 505 0.94 -6.73 1.71
CA LYS A 505 1.28 -7.78 2.69
C LYS A 505 0.92 -9.20 2.23
N ALA A 506 -0.26 -9.43 1.66
CA ALA A 506 -0.66 -10.78 1.23
C ALA A 506 0.30 -11.38 0.20
N ARG A 507 0.84 -10.57 -0.72
CA ARG A 507 1.83 -11.02 -1.70
C ARG A 507 3.16 -11.39 -1.06
N LEU A 508 3.61 -10.67 -0.05
CA LEU A 508 4.86 -11.00 0.67
C LEU A 508 4.74 -12.28 1.50
N VAL A 509 3.61 -12.46 2.18
CA VAL A 509 3.36 -13.72 2.90
C VAL A 509 3.20 -14.89 1.93
N ALA A 510 2.56 -14.66 0.77
CA ALA A 510 2.51 -15.65 -0.30
C ALA A 510 3.88 -15.97 -0.89
N ALA A 511 4.75 -14.95 -1.09
CA ALA A 511 6.13 -15.15 -1.52
C ALA A 511 6.88 -16.05 -0.53
N ARG A 512 6.66 -15.87 0.79
CA ARG A 512 7.19 -16.79 1.81
C ARG A 512 6.72 -18.22 1.57
N ALA A 513 5.41 -18.44 1.43
CA ALA A 513 4.85 -19.78 1.18
C ALA A 513 5.38 -20.41 -0.12
N MET A 514 5.53 -19.62 -1.19
CA MET A 514 6.11 -20.03 -2.47
C MET A 514 7.58 -20.43 -2.32
N MET A 515 8.38 -19.64 -1.58
CA MET A 515 9.76 -20.01 -1.27
C MET A 515 9.81 -21.32 -0.51
N LEU A 516 8.96 -21.52 0.50
CA LEU A 516 8.90 -22.78 1.26
C LEU A 516 8.48 -23.98 0.39
N ALA A 517 7.72 -23.74 -0.68
CA ALA A 517 7.33 -24.75 -1.68
C ALA A 517 8.33 -24.92 -2.84
N GLY A 518 9.41 -24.12 -2.90
CA GLY A 518 10.38 -24.12 -4.01
C GLY A 518 9.92 -23.38 -5.28
N GLU A 519 8.82 -22.64 -5.24
CA GLU A 519 8.33 -21.82 -6.36
C GLU A 519 9.06 -20.46 -6.44
N LEU A 520 10.39 -20.49 -6.61
CA LEU A 520 11.26 -19.31 -6.45
C LEU A 520 10.98 -18.19 -7.46
N HIS A 521 10.63 -18.53 -8.71
CA HIS A 521 10.28 -17.54 -9.74
C HIS A 521 9.04 -16.73 -9.35
N ASP A 522 7.99 -17.42 -8.90
CA ASP A 522 6.73 -16.82 -8.49
C ASP A 522 6.89 -16.02 -7.20
N ALA A 523 7.72 -16.49 -6.27
CA ALA A 523 8.07 -15.74 -5.07
C ALA A 523 8.73 -14.39 -5.42
N MET A 524 9.72 -14.40 -6.32
CA MET A 524 10.39 -13.18 -6.77
C MET A 524 9.43 -12.26 -7.56
N GLU A 525 8.53 -12.82 -8.39
CA GLU A 525 7.47 -12.03 -9.04
C GLU A 525 6.61 -11.29 -8.00
N GLN A 526 6.18 -11.97 -6.93
CA GLN A 526 5.38 -11.34 -5.87
C GLN A 526 6.15 -10.24 -5.11
N ILE A 527 7.44 -10.46 -4.81
CA ILE A 527 8.29 -9.42 -4.17
C ILE A 527 8.40 -8.18 -5.07
N GLN A 528 8.64 -8.38 -6.37
CA GLN A 528 8.81 -7.28 -7.32
C GLN A 528 7.51 -6.51 -7.57
N ILE A 529 6.36 -7.18 -7.61
CA ILE A 529 5.05 -6.50 -7.67
C ILE A 529 4.91 -5.54 -6.49
N VAL A 530 5.26 -5.99 -5.28
CA VAL A 530 5.17 -5.13 -4.08
C VAL A 530 6.16 -3.97 -4.16
N GLN A 531 7.40 -4.20 -4.60
CA GLN A 531 8.39 -3.14 -4.78
C GLN A 531 7.95 -2.09 -5.81
N LEU A 532 7.30 -2.49 -6.90
CA LEU A 532 6.84 -1.57 -7.95
C LEU A 532 5.56 -0.81 -7.56
N ARG A 533 4.67 -1.41 -6.76
CA ARG A 533 3.37 -0.80 -6.43
C ARG A 533 3.32 -0.08 -5.08
N ARG A 534 4.17 -0.51 -4.14
CA ARG A 534 4.12 -0.17 -2.70
C ARG A 534 5.50 0.19 -2.14
N ASN A 535 6.40 0.71 -2.98
CA ASN A 535 7.70 1.27 -2.57
C ASN A 535 7.59 2.32 -1.44
N GLN A 536 6.45 3.00 -1.32
CA GLN A 536 6.20 3.97 -0.24
C GLN A 536 5.47 3.38 0.97
N SER A 537 4.88 2.19 0.85
CA SER A 537 4.08 1.57 1.93
C SER A 537 4.93 0.79 2.93
N ARG A 538 6.25 0.88 2.77
CA ARG A 538 7.23 0.52 3.78
C ARG A 538 7.17 -0.97 4.13
N PHE A 539 7.35 -1.81 3.11
CA PHE A 539 7.41 -3.27 3.27
C PHE A 539 8.83 -3.83 3.25
N GLU A 540 9.84 -2.96 3.24
CA GLU A 540 11.25 -3.29 3.11
C GLU A 540 11.75 -4.23 4.21
N SER A 541 11.28 -4.07 5.45
CA SER A 541 11.70 -4.94 6.54
C SER A 541 11.28 -6.39 6.27
N GLU A 542 10.05 -6.59 5.79
CA GLU A 542 9.56 -7.91 5.42
C GLU A 542 10.26 -8.46 4.18
N ILE A 543 10.50 -7.62 3.16
CA ILE A 543 11.29 -8.01 1.98
C ILE A 543 12.69 -8.47 2.39
N ASN A 544 13.39 -7.73 3.26
CA ASN A 544 14.72 -8.10 3.74
C ASN A 544 14.70 -9.45 4.49
N ARG A 545 13.64 -9.76 5.25
CA ARG A 545 13.47 -11.06 5.91
C ARG A 545 13.25 -12.20 4.89
N LEU A 546 12.45 -11.97 3.85
CA LEU A 546 12.29 -12.93 2.75
C LEU A 546 13.62 -13.15 2.01
N LEU A 547 14.39 -12.10 1.74
CA LEU A 547 15.70 -12.23 1.10
C LEU A 547 16.70 -12.97 2.02
N ARG A 548 16.59 -12.84 3.35
CA ARG A 548 17.35 -13.70 4.28
C ARG A 548 16.90 -15.17 4.22
N LEU A 549 15.62 -15.46 3.99
CA LEU A 549 15.13 -16.83 3.75
C LEU A 549 15.67 -17.41 2.43
N ALA A 550 15.96 -16.56 1.45
CA ALA A 550 16.50 -16.99 0.15
C ALA A 550 17.85 -17.72 0.27
N CYS A 551 18.60 -17.46 1.35
CA CYS A 551 19.86 -18.15 1.67
C CYS A 551 19.71 -19.65 1.91
N CYS A 552 18.49 -20.14 2.21
CA CYS A 552 18.23 -21.57 2.38
C CYS A 552 18.22 -22.36 1.06
N TRP A 553 18.29 -21.66 -0.08
CA TRP A 553 18.27 -22.22 -1.42
C TRP A 553 19.64 -22.09 -2.08
N SER A 554 19.89 -22.92 -3.10
CA SER A 554 21.18 -22.93 -3.77
C SER A 554 21.34 -21.73 -4.72
N THR A 555 22.58 -21.32 -4.93
CA THR A 555 22.93 -20.26 -5.90
C THR A 555 22.37 -20.54 -7.31
N PRO A 556 22.52 -21.74 -7.89
CA PRO A 556 22.01 -22.02 -9.24
C PRO A 556 20.49 -21.86 -9.40
N GLU A 557 19.71 -22.16 -8.37
CA GLU A 557 18.25 -22.00 -8.42
C GLU A 557 17.85 -20.52 -8.53
N TRP A 558 18.59 -19.63 -7.86
CA TRP A 558 18.37 -18.18 -7.97
C TRP A 558 18.97 -17.57 -9.24
N GLU A 559 20.05 -18.15 -9.78
CA GLU A 559 20.59 -17.74 -11.08
C GLU A 559 19.55 -17.92 -12.19
N GLN A 560 18.83 -19.05 -12.22
CA GLN A 560 17.75 -19.30 -13.18
C GLN A 560 16.65 -18.23 -13.13
N VAL A 561 16.39 -17.66 -11.95
CA VAL A 561 15.40 -16.58 -11.76
C VAL A 561 15.87 -15.27 -12.42
N ILE A 562 17.17 -15.00 -12.41
CA ILE A 562 17.81 -13.82 -13.05
C ILE A 562 17.96 -14.04 -14.55
N GLU A 563 18.48 -15.21 -14.95
CA GLU A 563 18.69 -15.63 -16.34
C GLU A 563 17.40 -15.50 -17.13
N ARG A 564 16.31 -16.07 -16.62
CA ARG A 564 15.00 -15.97 -17.25
C ARG A 564 14.53 -14.52 -17.47
N ARG A 565 14.87 -13.58 -16.58
CA ARG A 565 14.51 -12.15 -16.76
C ARG A 565 15.38 -11.47 -17.81
N LEU A 566 16.66 -11.83 -17.89
CA LEU A 566 17.56 -11.34 -18.94
C LEU A 566 17.10 -11.86 -20.31
N ASP A 567 16.77 -13.15 -20.42
CA ASP A 567 16.24 -13.77 -21.64
C ASP A 567 14.92 -13.13 -22.09
N GLN A 568 14.10 -12.67 -21.14
CA GLN A 568 12.85 -11.96 -21.40
C GLN A 568 13.04 -10.49 -21.80
N GLY A 569 14.26 -9.96 -21.82
CA GLY A 569 14.55 -8.53 -22.03
C GLY A 569 14.13 -7.63 -20.87
N ALA A 570 13.81 -8.21 -19.71
CA ALA A 570 13.30 -7.52 -18.53
C ALA A 570 14.43 -6.95 -17.64
N MET A 571 15.30 -6.11 -18.23
CA MET A 571 16.57 -5.70 -17.62
C MET A 571 16.42 -5.06 -16.22
N HIS A 572 15.44 -4.17 -16.00
CA HIS A 572 15.25 -3.57 -14.67
C HIS A 572 14.84 -4.60 -13.61
N LEU A 573 14.02 -5.58 -13.99
CA LEU A 573 13.60 -6.65 -13.10
C LEU A 573 14.76 -7.61 -12.81
N ALA A 574 15.61 -7.89 -13.80
CA ALA A 574 16.83 -8.67 -13.61
C ALA A 574 17.80 -7.96 -12.66
N MET A 575 18.07 -6.67 -12.90
CA MET A 575 18.94 -5.85 -12.06
C MET A 575 18.45 -5.77 -10.61
N SER A 576 17.15 -5.55 -10.40
CA SER A 576 16.58 -5.49 -9.04
C SER A 576 16.67 -6.85 -8.33
N ALA A 577 16.32 -7.95 -9.00
CA ALA A 577 16.42 -9.29 -8.42
C ALA A 577 17.87 -9.64 -8.09
N ALA A 578 18.80 -9.36 -9.00
CA ALA A 578 20.24 -9.59 -8.80
C ALA A 578 20.76 -8.79 -7.62
N ARG A 579 20.36 -7.51 -7.47
CA ARG A 579 20.77 -6.68 -6.33
C ARG A 579 20.21 -7.21 -5.01
N ASP A 580 18.92 -7.49 -4.98
CA ASP A 580 18.25 -8.01 -3.79
C ASP A 580 18.84 -9.34 -3.33
N LEU A 581 19.19 -10.24 -4.24
CA LEU A 581 19.82 -11.52 -3.91
C LEU A 581 21.28 -11.35 -3.52
N ALA A 582 22.05 -10.53 -4.23
CA ALA A 582 23.47 -10.26 -3.96
C ALA A 582 23.71 -9.63 -2.58
N ASP A 583 22.74 -8.90 -2.05
CA ASP A 583 22.84 -8.30 -0.72
C ASP A 583 22.75 -9.35 0.40
N PHE A 584 22.12 -10.52 0.18
CA PHE A 584 21.84 -11.49 1.24
C PHE A 584 22.53 -12.84 1.03
N LEU A 585 22.73 -13.29 -0.21
CA LEU A 585 23.32 -14.60 -0.50
C LEU A 585 24.85 -14.55 -0.37
N PRO A 586 25.47 -15.49 0.38
CA PRO A 586 26.92 -15.60 0.45
C PRO A 586 27.55 -15.90 -0.91
N SER A 587 28.58 -15.15 -1.30
CA SER A 587 29.38 -15.37 -2.52
C SER A 587 28.57 -15.35 -3.84
N PHE A 588 27.46 -14.62 -3.90
CA PHE A 588 26.59 -14.54 -5.08
C PHE A 588 27.12 -13.56 -6.14
N ASP A 589 28.31 -13.85 -6.69
CA ASP A 589 29.03 -12.98 -7.65
C ASP A 589 29.39 -13.70 -8.96
N THR A 590 28.39 -14.29 -9.60
CA THR A 590 28.58 -15.06 -10.84
C THR A 590 28.58 -14.15 -12.07
N PRO A 591 29.05 -14.62 -13.25
CA PRO A 591 29.06 -13.80 -14.46
C PRO A 591 27.70 -13.20 -14.81
N LEU A 592 26.63 -13.99 -14.64
CA LEU A 592 25.24 -13.57 -14.85
C LEU A 592 24.82 -12.44 -13.91
N VAL A 593 25.19 -12.53 -12.62
CA VAL A 593 24.90 -11.49 -11.64
C VAL A 593 25.68 -10.21 -11.96
N ARG A 594 26.94 -10.33 -12.40
CA ARG A 594 27.74 -9.17 -12.83
C ARG A 594 27.18 -8.51 -14.09
N GLU A 595 26.65 -9.29 -15.02
CA GLU A 595 25.96 -8.79 -16.21
C GLU A 595 24.71 -7.98 -15.81
N ALA A 596 23.83 -8.56 -14.97
CA ALA A 596 22.61 -7.88 -14.51
C ALA A 596 22.88 -6.62 -13.68
N LEU A 597 23.95 -6.59 -12.88
CA LEU A 597 24.31 -5.44 -12.03
C LEU A 597 25.14 -4.37 -12.75
N GLY A 598 25.72 -4.70 -13.90
CA GLY A 598 26.62 -3.82 -14.64
C GLY A 598 27.97 -3.56 -13.93
N LEU A 599 28.70 -2.57 -14.45
CA LEU A 599 30.04 -2.22 -13.94
C LEU A 599 29.95 -1.63 -12.52
N ARG A 600 30.66 -2.27 -11.57
CA ARG A 600 30.79 -1.80 -10.19
C ARG A 600 32.13 -1.09 -9.99
N ARG A 601 32.12 0.04 -9.27
CA ARG A 601 33.31 0.82 -8.92
C ARG A 601 33.44 0.84 -7.39
N PRO A 602 34.25 -0.05 -6.79
CA PRO A 602 34.39 -0.11 -5.34
C PRO A 602 34.80 1.23 -4.75
N PHE A 603 34.12 1.65 -3.68
CA PHE A 603 34.51 2.80 -2.89
C PHE A 603 34.37 2.50 -1.39
N GLY A 604 35.19 3.17 -0.58
CA GLY A 604 35.20 3.03 0.87
C GLY A 604 34.59 4.24 1.57
N ILE A 605 34.23 4.06 2.84
CA ILE A 605 33.78 5.16 3.71
C ILE A 605 34.96 5.58 4.57
N GLU A 606 35.29 6.86 4.55
CA GLU A 606 36.31 7.40 5.45
C GLU A 606 35.74 7.45 6.88
N PRO A 607 36.46 6.93 7.90
CA PRO A 607 35.99 6.95 9.29
C PRO A 607 35.66 8.36 9.80
N GLN A 608 36.35 9.38 9.28
CA GLN A 608 36.09 10.78 9.61
C GLN A 608 34.66 11.22 9.25
N TRP A 609 34.08 10.71 8.16
CA TRP A 609 32.72 11.10 7.76
C TRP A 609 31.68 10.64 8.79
N LEU A 610 31.89 9.47 9.39
CA LEU A 610 31.00 8.93 10.43
C LEU A 610 31.21 9.65 11.77
N GLN A 611 32.45 10.05 12.08
CA GLN A 611 32.76 10.88 13.25
C GLN A 611 32.12 12.26 13.14
N GLU A 612 32.23 12.94 12.00
CA GLU A 612 31.60 14.25 11.75
C GLU A 612 30.07 14.18 11.87
N LEU A 613 29.44 13.09 11.42
CA LEU A 613 28.02 12.86 11.64
C LEU A 613 27.70 12.73 13.14
N ALA A 614 28.47 11.94 13.88
CA ALA A 614 28.28 11.76 15.32
C ALA A 614 28.46 13.07 16.11
N GLU A 615 29.47 13.86 15.78
CA GLU A 615 29.74 15.18 16.39
C GLU A 615 28.61 16.18 16.10
N SER A 616 27.96 16.08 14.94
CA SER A 616 26.81 16.92 14.57
C SER A 616 25.50 16.49 15.26
N LEU A 617 25.52 15.40 16.03
CA LEU A 617 24.37 14.83 16.74
C LEU A 617 24.63 14.78 18.25
N PRO A 618 24.81 15.94 18.93
CA PRO A 618 25.19 15.97 20.35
C PRO A 618 24.16 15.27 21.26
N GLY A 619 22.89 15.20 20.85
CA GLY A 619 21.85 14.47 21.56
C GLY A 619 22.10 12.96 21.71
N ALA A 620 22.88 12.34 20.82
CA ALA A 620 23.27 10.94 20.96
C ALA A 620 24.24 10.73 22.15
N GLY A 621 25.01 11.75 22.51
CA GLY A 621 25.85 11.80 23.71
C GLY A 621 26.72 10.54 23.89
N ALA A 622 26.65 9.95 25.08
CA ALA A 622 27.44 8.76 25.43
C ALA A 622 27.10 7.49 24.61
N SER A 623 25.95 7.45 23.94
CA SER A 623 25.58 6.30 23.08
C SER A 623 26.24 6.33 21.71
N ALA A 624 26.75 7.48 21.25
CA ALA A 624 27.31 7.64 19.92
C ALA A 624 28.47 6.66 19.64
N GLN A 625 29.42 6.53 20.58
CA GLN A 625 30.54 5.59 20.43
C GLN A 625 30.06 4.13 20.43
N ALA A 626 29.11 3.77 21.29
CA ALA A 626 28.53 2.43 21.31
C ALA A 626 27.83 2.08 19.98
N ILE A 627 27.18 3.05 19.34
CA ILE A 627 26.58 2.90 18.01
C ILE A 627 27.66 2.72 16.94
N LEU A 628 28.70 3.55 16.94
CA LEU A 628 29.84 3.44 16.02
C LEU A 628 30.51 2.07 16.12
N ASP A 629 30.76 1.60 17.34
CA ASP A 629 31.38 0.30 17.61
C ASP A 629 30.47 -0.86 17.19
N ARG A 630 29.17 -0.76 17.51
CA ARG A 630 28.18 -1.80 17.18
C ARG A 630 28.02 -1.99 15.68
N LEU A 631 28.07 -0.89 14.93
CA LEU A 631 27.88 -0.84 13.48
C LEU A 631 29.20 -0.76 12.70
N ALA A 632 30.35 -1.00 13.35
CA ALA A 632 31.64 -1.06 12.69
C ALA A 632 31.68 -2.16 11.62
N GLN A 633 32.52 -1.98 10.59
CA GLN A 633 32.67 -3.00 9.55
C GLN A 633 33.20 -4.29 10.17
N PRO A 634 32.51 -5.43 9.99
CA PRO A 634 33.03 -6.70 10.43
C PRO A 634 34.30 -7.11 9.67
N LYS A 635 35.09 -8.00 10.26
CA LYS A 635 36.35 -8.49 9.67
C LYS A 635 36.12 -9.58 8.61
N ASP A 636 34.99 -10.27 8.67
CA ASP A 636 34.59 -11.30 7.71
C ASP A 636 33.18 -11.03 7.19
N ASP A 637 32.92 -11.51 5.98
CA ASP A 637 31.68 -11.32 5.24
C ASP A 637 30.74 -12.54 5.36
N SER A 638 30.83 -13.30 6.46
CA SER A 638 30.02 -14.51 6.62
C SER A 638 28.55 -14.19 6.95
N LEU A 639 27.66 -15.12 6.59
CA LEU A 639 26.25 -15.04 6.97
C LEU A 639 26.06 -14.99 8.49
N ARG A 640 26.91 -15.71 9.24
CA ARG A 640 26.94 -15.66 10.70
C ARG A 640 27.21 -14.24 11.20
N THR A 641 28.17 -13.55 10.60
CA THR A 641 28.53 -12.17 10.97
C THR A 641 27.45 -11.17 10.57
N ALA A 642 26.85 -11.32 9.40
CA ALA A 642 25.68 -10.53 8.99
C ALA A 642 24.51 -10.70 9.98
N ASP A 643 24.20 -11.94 10.35
CA ASP A 643 23.19 -12.26 11.36
C ASP A 643 23.54 -11.68 12.74
N ALA A 644 24.82 -11.74 13.14
CA ALA A 644 25.31 -11.14 14.37
C ALA A 644 25.10 -9.62 14.37
N LEU A 645 25.32 -8.97 13.23
CA LEU A 645 25.27 -7.51 13.10
C LEU A 645 23.84 -6.98 13.26
N VAL A 646 22.87 -7.65 12.63
CA VAL A 646 21.44 -7.31 12.73
C VAL A 646 20.92 -7.52 14.15
N GLN A 647 21.39 -8.54 14.85
CA GLN A 647 20.88 -8.92 16.16
C GLN A 647 21.00 -7.77 17.19
N GLU A 648 19.87 -7.26 17.69
CA GLU A 648 19.82 -6.29 18.79
C GLU A 648 20.62 -5.00 18.57
N TRP A 649 20.78 -4.51 17.34
CA TRP A 649 21.49 -3.24 17.10
C TRP A 649 20.82 -2.05 17.83
N TRP A 650 19.50 -2.08 18.03
CA TRP A 650 18.77 -1.04 18.78
C TRP A 650 19.11 -1.00 20.28
N SER A 651 19.75 -2.03 20.83
CA SER A 651 20.10 -2.10 22.26
C SER A 651 21.09 -1.02 22.71
N VAL A 652 21.87 -0.47 21.77
CA VAL A 652 22.79 0.65 22.04
C VAL A 652 22.10 2.02 21.97
N LEU A 653 20.82 2.09 21.57
CA LEU A 653 20.06 3.33 21.60
C LEU A 653 19.59 3.64 23.03
N VAL A 654 19.56 4.93 23.37
CA VAL A 654 18.87 5.38 24.59
C VAL A 654 17.38 5.05 24.46
N PRO A 655 16.73 4.38 25.43
CA PRO A 655 15.29 4.12 25.37
C PRO A 655 14.48 5.42 25.29
N SER A 656 13.45 5.45 24.42
CA SER A 656 12.59 6.62 24.23
C SER A 656 11.84 7.06 25.49
N SER A 657 11.61 6.13 26.43
CA SER A 657 11.06 6.41 27.76
C SER A 657 12.00 7.18 28.68
N LYS A 658 13.33 7.12 28.43
CA LYS A 658 14.34 7.86 29.18
C LYS A 658 14.62 9.23 28.56
N SER A 659 14.80 9.28 27.23
CA SER A 659 14.95 10.53 26.48
C SER A 659 14.54 10.33 25.03
N ARG A 660 13.53 11.08 24.56
CA ARG A 660 13.07 11.02 23.17
C ARG A 660 14.05 11.66 22.19
N GLU A 661 14.68 12.75 22.58
CA GLU A 661 15.69 13.46 21.78
C GLU A 661 16.95 12.62 21.58
N ALA A 662 17.48 12.00 22.66
CA ALA A 662 18.65 11.14 22.54
C ALA A 662 18.36 9.87 21.73
N HIS A 663 17.14 9.32 21.88
CA HIS A 663 16.67 8.20 21.06
C HIS A 663 16.62 8.58 19.56
N ALA A 664 16.05 9.75 19.25
CA ALA A 664 15.95 10.26 17.88
C ALA A 664 17.35 10.49 17.26
N ALA A 665 18.24 11.18 17.97
CA ALA A 665 19.60 11.44 17.52
C ALA A 665 20.39 10.13 17.31
N GLY A 666 20.29 9.18 18.24
CA GLY A 666 20.91 7.86 18.09
C GLY A 666 20.36 7.08 16.89
N ALA A 667 19.05 7.16 16.62
CA ALA A 667 18.43 6.53 15.46
C ALA A 667 18.90 7.16 14.13
N VAL A 668 19.05 8.49 14.07
CA VAL A 668 19.63 9.19 12.90
C VAL A 668 21.07 8.77 12.67
N LEU A 669 21.88 8.68 13.73
CA LEU A 669 23.26 8.20 13.64
C LEU A 669 23.34 6.76 13.12
N ALA A 670 22.52 5.86 13.68
CA ALA A 670 22.46 4.47 13.24
C ALA A 670 22.01 4.34 11.77
N LEU A 671 21.00 5.11 11.35
CA LEU A 671 20.56 5.20 9.96
C LEU A 671 21.70 5.65 9.04
N GLY A 672 22.38 6.75 9.39
CA GLY A 672 23.48 7.28 8.58
C GLY A 672 24.63 6.29 8.40
N ILE A 673 25.07 5.64 9.50
CA ILE A 673 26.14 4.64 9.45
C ILE A 673 25.72 3.43 8.62
N ALA A 674 24.55 2.83 8.93
CA ALA A 674 24.10 1.63 8.24
C ALA A 674 23.85 1.89 6.75
N LEU A 675 23.22 3.02 6.40
CA LEU A 675 22.94 3.39 5.02
C LEU A 675 24.23 3.65 4.24
N ALA A 676 25.17 4.43 4.78
CA ALA A 676 26.44 4.68 4.11
C ALA A 676 27.19 3.35 3.86
N ARG A 677 27.27 2.48 4.88
CA ARG A 677 27.93 1.17 4.79
C ARG A 677 27.27 0.24 3.79
N TYR A 678 25.94 0.20 3.77
CA TYR A 678 25.18 -0.52 2.76
C TYR A 678 25.54 -0.03 1.35
N LEU A 679 25.39 1.27 1.07
CA LEU A 679 25.64 1.80 -0.27
C LEU A 679 27.09 1.60 -0.71
N ALA A 680 28.07 1.76 0.18
CA ALA A 680 29.47 1.44 -0.10
C ALA A 680 29.66 -0.06 -0.42
N SER A 681 29.07 -0.96 0.36
CA SER A 681 29.16 -2.41 0.12
C SER A 681 28.57 -2.83 -1.23
N THR A 682 27.54 -2.13 -1.74
CA THR A 682 26.94 -2.44 -3.04
C THR A 682 27.86 -2.21 -4.25
N SER A 683 28.93 -1.43 -4.04
CA SER A 683 29.95 -1.12 -5.04
C SER A 683 31.08 -2.16 -5.13
N GLY A 684 31.19 -3.04 -4.13
CA GLY A 684 32.18 -4.10 -4.05
C GLY A 684 31.66 -5.47 -4.46
N THR A 685 32.29 -6.52 -3.95
CA THR A 685 31.82 -7.90 -4.08
C THR A 685 30.57 -8.13 -3.23
N PRO A 686 29.53 -8.80 -3.77
CA PRO A 686 28.34 -9.23 -3.02
C PRO A 686 28.68 -9.89 -1.68
N THR A 687 28.02 -9.45 -0.62
CA THR A 687 28.25 -9.92 0.75
C THR A 687 26.94 -9.88 1.54
N PRO A 688 26.62 -10.90 2.37
CA PRO A 688 25.46 -10.86 3.26
C PRO A 688 25.53 -9.73 4.29
N VAL A 689 26.72 -9.18 4.55
CA VAL A 689 26.90 -8.01 5.42
C VAL A 689 26.25 -6.76 4.81
N ALA A 690 26.17 -6.66 3.48
CA ALA A 690 25.42 -5.61 2.80
C ALA A 690 23.93 -5.68 3.18
N GLY A 691 23.33 -6.87 3.11
CA GLY A 691 21.95 -7.15 3.50
C GLY A 691 21.69 -6.88 4.98
N ALA A 692 22.67 -7.14 5.85
CA ALA A 692 22.58 -6.76 7.26
C ALA A 692 22.50 -5.23 7.44
N TYR A 693 23.38 -4.46 6.79
CA TYR A 693 23.30 -2.99 6.82
C TYR A 693 22.03 -2.45 6.19
N ARG A 694 21.57 -3.05 5.08
CA ARG A 694 20.28 -2.74 4.45
C ARG A 694 19.11 -2.94 5.42
N HIS A 695 19.13 -4.03 6.18
CA HIS A 695 18.13 -4.35 7.19
C HIS A 695 18.13 -3.35 8.35
N ILE A 696 19.30 -3.06 8.92
CA ILE A 696 19.46 -2.08 9.99
C ILE A 696 19.06 -0.67 9.52
N ALA A 697 19.49 -0.25 8.33
CA ALA A 697 19.10 1.05 7.76
C ALA A 697 17.57 1.12 7.58
N THR A 698 16.94 0.02 7.16
CA THR A 698 15.49 -0.08 7.05
C THR A 698 14.81 0.12 8.41
N GLU A 699 15.21 -0.63 9.45
CA GLU A 699 14.65 -0.51 10.81
C GLU A 699 14.91 0.87 11.43
N ALA A 700 16.14 1.37 11.35
CA ALA A 700 16.52 2.69 11.85
C ALA A 700 15.70 3.80 11.19
N LEU A 701 15.40 3.69 9.89
CA LEU A 701 14.54 4.64 9.18
C LEU A 701 13.12 4.70 9.77
N TYR A 702 12.55 3.57 10.20
CA TYR A 702 11.25 3.58 10.89
C TYR A 702 11.33 4.25 12.25
N VAL A 703 12.40 3.99 13.02
CA VAL A 703 12.62 4.65 14.31
C VAL A 703 12.73 6.17 14.11
N VAL A 704 13.51 6.61 13.12
CA VAL A 704 13.65 8.02 12.72
C VAL A 704 12.29 8.62 12.37
N ARG A 705 11.45 7.96 11.57
CA ARG A 705 10.11 8.48 11.25
C ARG A 705 9.24 8.69 12.49
N ARG A 706 9.25 7.72 13.41
CA ARG A 706 8.42 7.80 14.62
C ARG A 706 8.89 8.93 15.53
N ALA A 707 10.18 9.21 15.52
CA ALA A 707 10.80 10.28 16.26
C ALA A 707 11.01 11.56 15.42
N ARG A 708 10.40 11.69 14.24
CA ARG A 708 10.72 12.78 13.27
C ARG A 708 10.53 14.17 13.86
N TYR A 709 9.52 14.35 14.72
CA TYR A 709 9.27 15.61 15.42
C TYR A 709 10.29 15.94 16.53
N GLN A 710 11.22 15.03 16.82
CA GLN A 710 12.37 15.23 17.70
C GLN A 710 13.69 15.35 16.92
N VAL A 711 13.66 15.19 15.60
CA VAL A 711 14.85 15.35 14.75
C VAL A 711 14.91 16.81 14.29
N ASP A 712 15.94 17.53 14.74
CA ASP A 712 16.13 18.92 14.34
C ASP A 712 16.74 19.06 12.93
N SER A 713 16.72 20.28 12.39
CA SER A 713 17.24 20.57 11.05
C SER A 713 18.76 20.35 10.92
N ALA A 714 19.52 20.46 12.01
CA ALA A 714 20.97 20.23 11.99
C ALA A 714 21.28 18.75 11.82
N ALA A 715 20.53 17.87 12.49
CA ALA A 715 20.59 16.42 12.34
C ALA A 715 20.23 15.99 10.91
N VAL A 716 19.16 16.56 10.33
CA VAL A 716 18.79 16.30 8.92
C VAL A 716 19.93 16.71 7.99
N LEU A 717 20.48 17.93 8.15
CA LEU A 717 21.56 18.43 7.30
C LEU A 717 22.84 17.58 7.43
N ALA A 718 23.18 17.13 8.64
CA ALA A 718 24.34 16.27 8.87
C ALA A 718 24.18 14.91 8.16
N LEU A 719 22.99 14.31 8.22
CA LEU A 719 22.68 13.10 7.47
C LEU A 719 22.80 13.32 5.96
N LEU A 720 22.20 14.40 5.44
CA LEU A 720 22.26 14.72 4.01
C LEU A 720 23.70 14.98 3.54
N ARG A 721 24.54 15.64 4.35
CA ARG A 721 25.97 15.83 4.06
C ARG A 721 26.73 14.52 3.95
N LEU A 722 26.45 13.54 4.81
CA LEU A 722 27.05 12.20 4.68
C LEU A 722 26.62 11.54 3.37
N LEU A 723 25.33 11.60 3.04
CA LEU A 723 24.79 11.00 1.81
C LEU A 723 25.35 11.64 0.54
N ASP A 724 25.60 12.94 0.56
CA ASP A 724 26.17 13.68 -0.58
C ASP A 724 27.59 13.20 -0.96
N ARG A 725 28.33 12.60 -0.02
CA ARG A 725 29.67 12.03 -0.25
C ARG A 725 29.64 10.67 -0.96
N LEU A 726 28.48 10.08 -1.19
CA LEU A 726 28.32 8.72 -1.73
C LEU A 726 28.17 8.70 -3.27
N GLU A 727 28.91 9.57 -3.98
CA GLU A 727 28.79 9.81 -5.43
C GLU A 727 29.04 8.59 -6.33
N HIS A 728 29.71 7.56 -5.80
CA HIS A 728 30.04 6.32 -6.51
C HIS A 728 28.94 5.25 -6.40
N CYS A 729 27.87 5.51 -5.64
CA CYS A 729 26.71 4.62 -5.54
C CYS A 729 25.93 4.58 -6.87
N PRO A 730 25.38 3.41 -7.29
CA PRO A 730 24.44 3.36 -8.40
C PRO A 730 23.30 4.37 -8.24
N GLU A 731 23.07 5.20 -9.27
CA GLU A 731 22.13 6.35 -9.22
C GLU A 731 20.72 5.92 -8.82
N TRP A 732 20.21 4.83 -9.39
CA TRP A 732 18.86 4.31 -9.10
C TRP A 732 18.71 3.89 -7.64
N LEU A 733 19.74 3.28 -7.05
CA LEU A 733 19.73 2.79 -5.67
C LEU A 733 19.82 3.96 -4.69
N PHE A 734 20.68 4.95 -4.99
CA PHE A 734 20.79 6.18 -4.21
C PHE A 734 19.47 6.95 -4.20
N ASP A 735 18.85 7.15 -5.36
CA ASP A 735 17.56 7.83 -5.50
C ASP A 735 16.45 7.09 -4.73
N THR A 736 16.38 5.76 -4.80
CA THR A 736 15.42 4.96 -4.00
C THR A 736 15.60 5.16 -2.50
N TRP A 737 16.84 5.17 -1.99
CA TRP A 737 17.09 5.37 -0.56
C TRP A 737 16.88 6.82 -0.12
N LEU A 738 17.25 7.79 -0.95
CA LEU A 738 17.03 9.19 -0.64
C LEU A 738 15.53 9.53 -0.61
N LEU A 739 14.72 8.94 -1.49
CA LEU A 739 13.26 9.01 -1.42
C LEU A 739 12.74 8.46 -0.08
N ARG A 740 13.25 7.33 0.38
CA ARG A 740 12.85 6.75 1.68
C ARG A 740 13.22 7.65 2.85
N VAL A 741 14.40 8.28 2.82
CA VAL A 741 14.85 9.27 3.82
C VAL A 741 13.94 10.51 3.79
N GLU A 742 13.66 11.04 2.62
CA GLU A 742 12.73 12.17 2.44
C GLU A 742 11.36 11.87 3.05
N ARG A 743 10.78 10.68 2.81
CA ARG A 743 9.47 10.26 3.34
C ARG A 743 9.46 9.86 4.81
N ALA A 744 10.62 9.62 5.41
CA ALA A 744 10.72 9.32 6.84
C ALA A 744 10.77 10.61 7.65
N LEU A 745 11.45 11.62 7.13
CA LEU A 745 11.69 12.91 7.77
C LEU A 745 10.74 14.02 7.27
N ASP A 746 9.93 13.74 6.23
CA ASP A 746 9.06 14.71 5.55
C ASP A 746 9.82 16.01 5.19
N ILE A 747 11.05 15.88 4.67
CA ILE A 747 12.00 17.00 4.50
C ILE A 747 11.40 18.13 3.64
N GLU A 748 10.76 17.79 2.52
CA GLU A 748 10.10 18.79 1.66
C GLU A 748 8.92 19.43 2.40
N ALA A 749 8.18 18.68 3.23
CA ALA A 749 7.05 19.16 4.01
C ALA A 749 7.48 20.20 5.06
N GLU A 750 8.48 19.85 5.86
CA GLU A 750 8.95 20.59 7.04
C GLU A 750 9.75 21.86 6.70
N HIS A 751 10.51 21.83 5.60
CA HIS A 751 11.38 22.94 5.22
C HIS A 751 10.76 23.89 4.18
N GLY A 752 9.75 23.45 3.42
CA GLY A 752 9.16 24.27 2.36
C GLY A 752 10.23 24.87 1.44
N SER A 753 10.21 26.18 1.25
CA SER A 753 11.18 26.87 0.39
C SER A 753 12.59 26.98 0.95
N TYR A 754 12.80 26.73 2.25
CA TYR A 754 14.16 26.70 2.82
C TYR A 754 14.97 25.52 2.29
N LEU A 755 14.31 24.52 1.69
CA LEU A 755 14.97 23.30 1.21
C LEU A 755 16.07 23.59 0.18
N ASP A 756 15.81 24.47 -0.79
CA ASP A 756 16.79 24.80 -1.83
C ASP A 756 18.08 25.40 -1.25
N GLY A 757 17.95 26.24 -0.21
CA GLY A 757 19.09 26.78 0.53
C GLY A 757 19.81 25.71 1.35
N LEU A 758 19.04 24.82 1.99
CA LEU A 758 19.57 23.73 2.82
C LEU A 758 20.48 22.78 2.02
N VAL A 759 20.10 22.47 0.76
CA VAL A 759 20.85 21.53 -0.10
C VAL A 759 21.71 22.24 -1.16
N ALA A 760 21.85 23.57 -1.11
CA ALA A 760 22.54 24.35 -2.14
C ALA A 760 23.97 23.86 -2.40
N ASN A 761 24.68 23.47 -1.34
CA ASN A 761 26.07 22.99 -1.36
C ASN A 761 26.18 21.45 -1.36
N LEU A 762 25.08 20.73 -1.64
CA LEU A 762 25.02 19.27 -1.68
C LEU A 762 24.59 18.80 -3.08
N PRO A 763 25.49 18.80 -4.08
CA PRO A 763 25.13 18.58 -5.48
C PRO A 763 24.44 17.24 -5.75
N LEU A 764 24.87 16.16 -5.11
CA LEU A 764 24.29 14.82 -5.30
C LEU A 764 22.90 14.76 -4.67
N VAL A 765 22.77 15.22 -3.42
CA VAL A 765 21.48 15.28 -2.72
C VAL A 765 20.51 16.19 -3.47
N ARG A 766 20.92 17.39 -3.89
CA ARG A 766 20.07 18.33 -4.63
C ARG A 766 19.54 17.75 -5.95
N ARG A 767 20.34 16.91 -6.62
CA ARG A 767 19.95 16.22 -7.86
C ARG A 767 18.82 15.22 -7.61
N TYR A 768 18.85 14.47 -6.51
CA TYR A 768 17.94 13.34 -6.27
C TYR A 768 16.84 13.59 -5.25
N LEU A 769 17.02 14.53 -4.32
CA LEU A 769 16.03 14.84 -3.28
C LEU A 769 14.79 15.47 -3.90
N ARG A 770 13.65 14.82 -3.69
CA ARG A 770 12.36 15.21 -4.25
C ARG A 770 11.24 14.72 -3.36
N GLY A 771 10.37 15.63 -2.92
CA GLY A 771 9.14 15.28 -2.24
C GLY A 771 7.97 15.17 -3.20
N ASP A 772 6.78 14.95 -2.63
CA ASP A 772 5.55 14.66 -3.39
C ASP A 772 5.23 15.78 -4.40
N GLU A 773 5.53 17.03 -4.04
CA GLU A 773 5.29 18.17 -4.91
C GLU A 773 6.18 18.10 -6.17
N ARG A 774 7.50 17.98 -5.98
CA ARG A 774 8.46 17.88 -7.09
C ARG A 774 8.20 16.66 -7.97
N ILE A 775 7.83 15.52 -7.38
CA ILE A 775 7.49 14.30 -8.12
C ILE A 775 6.22 14.49 -8.98
N GLY A 776 5.19 15.16 -8.45
CA GLY A 776 4.00 15.50 -9.22
C GLY A 776 4.32 16.36 -10.46
N TRP A 777 5.24 17.32 -10.31
CA TRP A 777 5.72 18.14 -11.44
C TRP A 777 6.59 17.35 -12.43
N GLU A 778 7.47 16.46 -11.96
CA GLU A 778 8.25 15.56 -12.82
C GLU A 778 7.33 14.65 -13.65
N GLN A 779 6.29 14.08 -13.03
CA GLN A 779 5.30 13.25 -13.72
C GLN A 779 4.58 14.03 -14.82
N ARG A 780 4.15 15.26 -14.49
CA ARG A 780 3.52 16.16 -15.46
C ARG A 780 4.46 16.47 -16.63
N LEU A 781 5.71 16.84 -16.34
CA LEU A 781 6.71 17.17 -17.36
C LEU A 781 6.97 15.95 -18.27
N ALA A 782 7.03 14.75 -17.71
CA ALA A 782 7.15 13.51 -18.49
C ALA A 782 6.00 13.35 -19.49
N HIS A 783 4.75 13.60 -19.05
CA HIS A 783 3.59 13.58 -19.96
C HIS A 783 3.63 14.67 -21.03
N ASP A 784 4.04 15.88 -20.67
CA ASP A 784 4.12 16.99 -21.63
C ASP A 784 5.21 16.73 -22.69
N LEU A 785 6.36 16.17 -22.31
CA LEU A 785 7.42 15.73 -23.23
C LEU A 785 7.01 14.54 -24.10
N ALA A 786 6.31 13.56 -23.53
CA ALA A 786 5.88 12.34 -24.24
C ALA A 786 4.90 12.61 -25.40
N ARG A 787 4.37 13.83 -25.55
CA ARG A 787 3.56 14.22 -26.71
C ARG A 787 4.37 14.37 -27.99
N ASP A 788 5.67 14.61 -27.86
CA ASP A 788 6.61 14.68 -28.97
C ASP A 788 7.51 13.45 -28.93
N PRO A 789 7.37 12.49 -29.87
CA PRO A 789 8.22 11.29 -29.91
C PRO A 789 9.72 11.59 -29.93
N THR A 790 10.15 12.76 -30.43
CA THR A 790 11.56 13.16 -30.45
C THR A 790 12.12 13.48 -29.05
N GLN A 791 11.23 13.66 -28.07
CA GLN A 791 11.56 13.92 -26.66
C GLN A 791 11.44 12.66 -25.79
N TYR A 792 11.29 11.47 -26.39
CA TYR A 792 11.06 10.23 -25.66
C TYR A 792 12.12 9.96 -24.59
N ASP A 793 13.41 10.13 -24.88
CA ASP A 793 14.48 9.82 -23.90
C ASP A 793 14.37 10.69 -22.64
N ALA A 794 14.06 11.98 -22.81
CA ALA A 794 13.85 12.88 -21.68
C ALA A 794 12.58 12.52 -20.90
N ALA A 795 11.51 12.14 -21.59
CA ALA A 795 10.28 11.66 -20.96
C ALA A 795 10.51 10.33 -20.21
N ALA A 796 11.24 9.40 -20.80
CA ALA A 796 11.56 8.08 -20.26
C ALA A 796 12.39 8.20 -18.98
N ALA A 797 13.42 9.06 -18.97
CA ALA A 797 14.22 9.32 -17.78
C ALA A 797 13.38 9.86 -16.61
N LEU A 798 12.40 10.73 -16.89
CA LEU A 798 11.47 11.23 -15.87
C LEU A 798 10.48 10.14 -15.44
N PHE A 799 9.90 9.38 -16.37
CA PHE A 799 8.97 8.29 -16.03
C PHE A 799 9.63 7.21 -15.19
N GLU A 800 10.87 6.83 -15.47
CA GLU A 800 11.61 5.86 -14.67
C GLU A 800 11.76 6.36 -13.23
N ARG A 801 12.24 7.61 -13.08
CA ARG A 801 12.37 8.27 -11.78
C ARG A 801 11.03 8.35 -11.06
N VAL A 802 9.96 8.71 -11.74
CA VAL A 802 8.60 8.83 -11.18
C VAL A 802 8.03 7.46 -10.79
N THR A 803 8.30 6.41 -11.57
CA THR A 803 7.87 5.03 -11.28
C THR A 803 8.50 4.53 -9.98
N ARG A 804 9.77 4.88 -9.71
CA ARG A 804 10.43 4.57 -8.43
C ARG A 804 9.90 5.41 -7.26
N ALA A 805 9.10 6.43 -7.52
CA ALA A 805 8.63 7.37 -6.52
C ALA A 805 7.12 7.32 -6.25
N ILE A 806 6.26 6.80 -7.13
CA ILE A 806 4.80 6.85 -7.02
C ILE A 806 4.18 5.45 -6.84
N GLU A 807 3.15 5.33 -6.01
CA GLU A 807 2.36 4.10 -5.82
C GLU A 807 1.40 3.81 -7.01
N GLY A 808 0.96 2.55 -7.13
CA GLY A 808 -0.19 2.19 -7.97
C GLY A 808 0.08 2.00 -9.47
N GLY A 809 1.35 1.96 -9.91
CA GLY A 809 1.75 1.48 -11.24
C GLY A 809 1.37 2.38 -12.43
N SER A 810 0.62 3.46 -12.22
CA SER A 810 0.12 4.37 -13.27
C SER A 810 1.25 5.04 -14.09
N ALA A 811 2.34 5.44 -13.44
CA ALA A 811 3.49 6.02 -14.11
C ALA A 811 4.15 5.03 -15.10
N ALA A 812 4.24 3.74 -14.74
CA ALA A 812 4.77 2.71 -15.62
C ALA A 812 3.84 2.46 -16.82
N VAL A 813 2.50 2.52 -16.63
CA VAL A 813 1.53 2.43 -17.75
C VAL A 813 1.72 3.58 -18.73
N ALA A 814 1.89 4.81 -18.21
CA ALA A 814 2.14 5.99 -19.03
C ALA A 814 3.47 5.89 -19.79
N TRP A 815 4.52 5.41 -19.13
CA TRP A 815 5.80 5.15 -19.77
C TRP A 815 5.71 4.12 -20.89
N SER A 816 5.01 3.02 -20.63
CA SER A 816 4.71 1.97 -21.62
C SER A 816 3.91 2.51 -22.81
N ALA A 817 3.02 3.48 -22.60
CA ALA A 817 2.29 4.14 -23.69
C ALA A 817 3.18 5.07 -24.52
N ALA A 818 4.06 5.83 -23.88
CA ALA A 818 5.03 6.69 -24.58
C ALA A 818 6.04 5.86 -25.40
N ALA A 819 6.46 4.71 -24.85
CA ALA A 819 7.36 3.78 -25.52
C ALA A 819 6.77 3.25 -26.83
N GLU A 820 5.50 2.84 -26.82
CA GLU A 820 4.80 2.34 -28.02
C GLU A 820 4.80 3.34 -29.21
N THR A 821 4.93 4.63 -28.94
CA THR A 821 4.96 5.68 -29.97
C THR A 821 6.37 6.12 -30.39
N SER A 822 7.44 5.53 -29.84
CA SER A 822 8.83 5.92 -30.13
C SER A 822 9.53 4.96 -31.09
N ASP A 823 10.61 5.43 -31.72
CA ASP A 823 11.38 4.69 -32.74
C ASP A 823 12.44 3.72 -32.16
N SER A 824 12.37 3.36 -30.87
CA SER A 824 13.41 2.56 -30.17
C SER A 824 12.92 1.19 -29.65
N PRO A 825 12.75 0.17 -30.51
CA PRO A 825 12.12 -1.12 -30.19
C PRO A 825 12.72 -1.88 -29.00
N GLU A 826 14.05 -1.93 -28.87
CA GLU A 826 14.74 -2.73 -27.85
C GLU A 826 14.48 -2.21 -26.41
N ALA A 827 14.22 -0.91 -26.25
CA ALA A 827 13.88 -0.33 -24.95
C ALA A 827 12.41 -0.61 -24.54
N HIS A 828 11.55 -1.02 -25.48
CA HIS A 828 10.11 -1.17 -25.27
C HIS A 828 9.78 -2.37 -24.39
N ILE A 829 10.42 -3.52 -24.62
CA ILE A 829 10.11 -4.77 -23.89
C ILE A 829 10.34 -4.66 -22.38
N ASN A 830 11.44 -4.03 -21.98
CA ASN A 830 11.80 -3.78 -20.58
C ASN A 830 10.74 -2.91 -19.87
N VAL A 831 10.29 -1.83 -20.51
CA VAL A 831 9.26 -0.94 -19.98
C VAL A 831 7.89 -1.61 -19.95
N HIS A 832 7.55 -2.41 -20.97
CA HIS A 832 6.31 -3.16 -21.00
C HIS A 832 6.24 -4.22 -19.89
N TRP A 833 7.35 -4.93 -19.60
CA TRP A 833 7.47 -5.83 -18.45
C TRP A 833 7.25 -5.10 -17.12
N LEU A 834 7.93 -3.96 -16.92
CA LEU A 834 7.76 -3.14 -15.72
C LEU A 834 6.30 -2.71 -15.54
N ALA A 835 5.66 -2.22 -16.61
CA ALA A 835 4.27 -1.79 -16.58
C ALA A 835 3.29 -2.94 -16.34
N ALA A 836 3.56 -4.12 -16.89
CA ALA A 836 2.77 -5.33 -16.69
C ALA A 836 2.85 -5.84 -15.25
N LEU A 837 4.05 -5.97 -14.68
CA LEU A 837 4.21 -6.38 -13.27
C LEU A 837 3.75 -5.31 -12.28
N ALA A 838 3.88 -4.03 -12.59
CA ALA A 838 3.29 -2.96 -11.78
C ALA A 838 1.75 -2.96 -11.81
N ASN A 839 1.13 -3.70 -12.74
CA ASN A 839 -0.33 -3.82 -12.89
C ASN A 839 -0.72 -5.29 -13.16
N PRO A 840 -0.53 -6.19 -12.18
CA PRO A 840 -0.68 -7.63 -12.37
C PRO A 840 -2.13 -8.07 -12.61
N THR A 841 -3.10 -7.24 -12.21
CA THR A 841 -4.53 -7.48 -12.36
C THR A 841 -5.26 -6.20 -12.77
N GLY A 842 -6.39 -6.34 -13.47
CA GLY A 842 -7.31 -5.25 -13.78
C GLY A 842 -6.90 -4.28 -14.89
N VAL A 843 -5.65 -4.30 -15.39
CA VAL A 843 -5.18 -3.41 -16.46
C VAL A 843 -4.58 -4.22 -17.61
N ALA A 844 -5.33 -4.40 -18.69
CA ALA A 844 -4.91 -5.25 -19.81
C ALA A 844 -3.83 -4.61 -20.71
N ALA A 845 -3.84 -3.29 -20.88
CA ALA A 845 -3.05 -2.61 -21.92
C ALA A 845 -1.53 -2.91 -21.88
N PRO A 846 -0.83 -2.88 -20.72
CA PRO A 846 0.58 -3.25 -20.66
C PRO A 846 0.86 -4.70 -21.06
N TRP A 847 0.01 -5.64 -20.63
CA TRP A 847 0.12 -7.06 -21.00
C TRP A 847 -0.09 -7.26 -22.50
N MET A 848 -1.06 -6.57 -23.11
CA MET A 848 -1.31 -6.67 -24.54
C MET A 848 -0.17 -6.11 -25.40
N ARG A 849 0.45 -4.99 -24.98
CA ARG A 849 1.66 -4.46 -25.63
C ARG A 849 2.79 -5.45 -25.53
N LEU A 850 3.09 -5.91 -24.31
CA LEU A 850 4.15 -6.87 -24.05
C LEU A 850 4.01 -8.14 -24.91
N ALA A 851 2.79 -8.69 -25.01
CA ALA A 851 2.54 -9.88 -25.82
C ALA A 851 2.86 -9.66 -27.30
N ARG A 852 2.48 -8.50 -27.88
CA ARG A 852 2.79 -8.18 -29.27
C ARG A 852 4.30 -8.13 -29.53
N TYR A 853 5.04 -7.45 -28.66
CA TYR A 853 6.50 -7.36 -28.79
C TYR A 853 7.16 -8.73 -28.63
N LEU A 854 6.77 -9.53 -27.65
CA LEU A 854 7.32 -10.87 -27.48
C LEU A 854 7.07 -11.78 -28.70
N PHE A 855 5.91 -11.65 -29.35
CA PHE A 855 5.67 -12.33 -30.62
C PHE A 855 6.60 -11.84 -31.74
N ASP A 856 6.80 -10.53 -31.84
CA ASP A 856 7.64 -9.91 -32.87
C ASP A 856 9.13 -10.29 -32.67
N GLU A 857 9.58 -10.48 -31.42
CA GLU A 857 10.93 -10.96 -31.05
C GLU A 857 11.09 -12.49 -31.14
N GLY A 858 10.03 -13.24 -31.45
CA GLY A 858 10.07 -14.70 -31.58
C GLY A 858 10.06 -15.47 -30.25
N LEU A 859 9.79 -14.81 -29.12
CA LEU A 859 9.64 -15.39 -27.77
C LEU A 859 8.21 -15.89 -27.56
N ALA A 860 7.84 -16.92 -28.32
CA ALA A 860 6.44 -17.25 -28.52
C ALA A 860 5.75 -17.86 -27.27
N ASP A 861 6.47 -18.63 -26.46
CA ASP A 861 5.91 -19.23 -25.23
C ASP A 861 5.67 -18.15 -24.15
N GLU A 862 6.59 -17.21 -24.00
CA GLU A 862 6.42 -16.02 -23.15
C GLU A 862 5.27 -15.15 -23.65
N ALA A 863 5.21 -14.90 -24.96
CA ALA A 863 4.14 -14.15 -25.59
C ALA A 863 2.77 -14.78 -25.31
N PHE A 864 2.67 -16.10 -25.38
CA PHE A 864 1.45 -16.86 -25.06
C PHE A 864 1.01 -16.64 -23.61
N GLU A 865 1.94 -16.77 -22.66
CA GLU A 865 1.65 -16.62 -21.23
C GLU A 865 1.13 -15.21 -20.90
N VAL A 866 1.81 -14.19 -21.44
CA VAL A 866 1.45 -12.77 -21.31
C VAL A 866 0.13 -12.46 -22.01
N ALA A 867 -0.09 -12.98 -23.22
CA ALA A 867 -1.34 -12.81 -23.96
C ALA A 867 -2.54 -13.39 -23.20
N CYS A 868 -2.40 -14.57 -22.59
CA CYS A 868 -3.46 -15.15 -21.77
C CYS A 868 -3.84 -14.24 -20.58
N ARG A 869 -2.86 -13.60 -19.93
CA ARG A 869 -3.09 -12.64 -18.84
C ARG A 869 -3.80 -11.39 -19.38
N GLY A 870 -3.29 -10.80 -20.45
CA GLY A 870 -3.84 -9.59 -21.08
C GLY A 870 -5.28 -9.77 -21.58
N VAL A 871 -5.55 -10.82 -22.36
CA VAL A 871 -6.88 -11.09 -22.92
C VAL A 871 -7.91 -11.39 -21.82
N SER A 872 -7.50 -12.09 -20.75
CA SER A 872 -8.37 -12.35 -19.60
C SER A 872 -8.80 -11.08 -18.86
N ALA A 873 -8.02 -10.00 -18.97
CA ALA A 873 -8.28 -8.73 -18.28
C ALA A 873 -9.06 -7.72 -19.13
N LEU A 874 -9.29 -8.00 -20.42
CA LEU A 874 -10.04 -7.12 -21.33
C LEU A 874 -11.55 -7.18 -21.08
N GLN A 875 -12.20 -6.03 -21.23
CA GLN A 875 -13.66 -5.96 -21.33
C GLN A 875 -14.14 -6.61 -22.64
N ASP A 876 -15.42 -7.01 -22.68
CA ASP A 876 -15.97 -7.78 -23.81
C ASP A 876 -15.96 -6.99 -25.13
N ASP A 877 -16.15 -5.68 -25.07
CA ASP A 877 -16.12 -4.75 -26.22
C ASP A 877 -14.70 -4.52 -26.77
N GLU A 878 -13.68 -4.52 -25.90
CA GLU A 878 -12.27 -4.36 -26.30
C GLU A 878 -11.65 -5.65 -26.86
N ARG A 879 -12.17 -6.82 -26.44
CA ARG A 879 -11.54 -8.12 -26.69
C ARG A 879 -11.43 -8.47 -28.18
N SER A 880 -12.43 -8.12 -28.99
CA SER A 880 -12.45 -8.46 -30.42
C SER A 880 -11.33 -7.75 -31.20
N ALA A 881 -11.10 -6.47 -30.92
CA ALA A 881 -10.03 -5.69 -31.54
C ALA A 881 -8.65 -6.21 -31.11
N ALA A 882 -8.49 -6.51 -29.82
CA ALA A 882 -7.24 -7.05 -29.27
C ALA A 882 -6.87 -8.43 -29.86
N LEU A 883 -7.84 -9.33 -30.02
CA LEU A 883 -7.62 -10.63 -30.65
C LEU A 883 -7.23 -10.47 -32.13
N SER A 884 -7.89 -9.57 -32.86
CA SER A 884 -7.53 -9.28 -34.26
C SER A 884 -6.08 -8.81 -34.40
N ALA A 885 -5.58 -8.02 -33.44
CA ALA A 885 -4.20 -7.53 -33.43
C ALA A 885 -3.14 -8.62 -33.12
N LEU A 886 -3.54 -9.72 -32.46
CA LEU A 886 -2.67 -10.84 -32.13
C LEU A 886 -2.67 -11.94 -33.21
N GLU A 887 -3.74 -12.10 -33.97
CA GLU A 887 -3.92 -13.23 -34.90
C GLU A 887 -2.79 -13.37 -35.92
N ALA A 888 -2.41 -12.28 -36.58
CA ALA A 888 -1.34 -12.29 -37.58
C ALA A 888 0.02 -12.67 -36.96
N ARG A 889 0.29 -12.18 -35.74
CA ARG A 889 1.52 -12.46 -34.99
C ARG A 889 1.56 -13.90 -34.50
N TRP A 890 0.44 -14.41 -34.01
CA TRP A 890 0.29 -15.80 -33.62
C TRP A 890 0.57 -16.73 -34.79
N GLY A 891 0.04 -16.45 -35.98
CA GLY A 891 0.28 -17.25 -37.18
C GLY A 891 1.74 -17.23 -37.65
N ALA A 892 2.48 -16.15 -37.39
CA ALA A 892 3.91 -16.05 -37.68
C ALA A 892 4.77 -16.71 -36.60
N SER A 893 4.31 -16.72 -35.35
CA SER A 893 4.93 -17.44 -34.25
C SER A 893 4.74 -18.93 -34.48
N LYS A 894 5.80 -19.73 -34.39
CA LYS A 894 5.72 -21.19 -34.60
C LYS A 894 4.98 -21.93 -33.47
N LEU A 895 4.08 -21.26 -32.75
CA LEU A 895 3.27 -21.84 -31.69
C LEU A 895 2.35 -22.91 -32.25
N GLU A 896 2.41 -24.07 -31.63
CA GLU A 896 1.49 -25.16 -31.90
C GLU A 896 0.14 -24.90 -31.22
N GLY A 897 -0.92 -24.86 -32.01
CA GLY A 897 -2.29 -24.77 -31.51
C GLY A 897 -3.14 -23.73 -32.24
N PRO A 898 -4.46 -23.95 -32.31
CA PRO A 898 -5.33 -23.01 -33.00
C PRO A 898 -5.53 -21.73 -32.18
N PHE A 899 -5.42 -20.58 -32.86
CA PHE A 899 -5.77 -19.27 -32.31
C PHE A 899 -7.28 -19.11 -32.10
N SER A 900 -8.09 -19.75 -32.97
CA SER A 900 -9.55 -19.59 -33.05
C SER A 900 -10.31 -20.33 -31.94
N THR A 901 -11.65 -20.28 -31.97
CA THR A 901 -12.52 -21.00 -31.01
C THR A 901 -12.30 -22.51 -31.01
N SER A 902 -11.67 -23.04 -32.08
CA SER A 902 -11.21 -24.44 -32.15
C SER A 902 -10.15 -24.81 -31.11
N ALA A 903 -9.58 -23.85 -30.35
CA ALA A 903 -8.72 -24.11 -29.19
C ALA A 903 -9.38 -25.00 -28.14
N TYR A 904 -10.67 -24.80 -27.89
CA TYR A 904 -11.38 -25.65 -26.95
C TYR A 904 -11.46 -27.11 -27.46
N GLU A 905 -11.84 -27.30 -28.72
CA GLU A 905 -11.92 -28.63 -29.34
C GLU A 905 -10.55 -29.32 -29.45
N ALA A 906 -9.51 -28.57 -29.81
CA ALA A 906 -8.14 -29.07 -29.82
C ALA A 906 -7.71 -29.51 -28.42
N GLY A 907 -7.96 -28.69 -27.40
CA GLY A 907 -7.71 -29.04 -26.01
C GLY A 907 -8.41 -30.32 -25.55
N LEU A 908 -9.68 -30.52 -25.93
CA LEU A 908 -10.40 -31.76 -25.64
C LEU A 908 -9.82 -32.98 -26.36
N ARG A 909 -9.46 -32.84 -27.64
CA ARG A 909 -8.81 -33.92 -28.41
C ARG A 909 -7.46 -34.30 -27.78
N THR A 910 -6.63 -33.32 -27.47
CA THR A 910 -5.32 -33.52 -26.85
C THR A 910 -5.44 -34.11 -25.45
N ALA A 911 -6.44 -33.70 -24.66
CA ALA A 911 -6.74 -34.31 -23.36
C ALA A 911 -7.14 -35.79 -23.52
N SER A 912 -7.99 -36.11 -24.51
CA SER A 912 -8.39 -37.50 -24.80
C SER A 912 -7.23 -38.37 -25.29
N ALA A 913 -6.22 -37.76 -25.91
CA ALA A 913 -4.98 -38.42 -26.33
C ALA A 913 -3.96 -38.60 -25.18
N GLY A 914 -4.25 -38.09 -23.98
CA GLY A 914 -3.39 -38.23 -22.81
C GLY A 914 -2.27 -37.19 -22.70
N ASN A 915 -2.21 -36.18 -23.58
CA ASN A 915 -1.21 -35.11 -23.47
C ASN A 915 -1.73 -33.94 -22.62
N ALA A 916 -1.64 -34.07 -21.30
CA ALA A 916 -2.19 -33.11 -20.35
C ALA A 916 -1.57 -31.70 -20.45
N ALA A 917 -0.27 -31.59 -20.75
CA ALA A 917 0.43 -30.30 -20.83
C ALA A 917 -0.06 -29.46 -22.02
N GLU A 918 -0.13 -30.07 -23.20
CA GLU A 918 -0.60 -29.40 -24.41
C GLU A 918 -2.12 -29.13 -24.33
N ALA A 919 -2.90 -30.05 -23.75
CA ALA A 919 -4.31 -29.82 -23.47
C ALA A 919 -4.53 -28.60 -22.55
N ALA A 920 -3.75 -28.48 -21.47
CA ALA A 920 -3.80 -27.33 -20.58
C ALA A 920 -3.46 -26.03 -21.32
N ARG A 921 -2.47 -26.03 -22.22
CA ARG A 921 -2.13 -24.87 -23.06
C ARG A 921 -3.32 -24.44 -23.92
N HIS A 922 -3.93 -25.34 -24.70
CA HIS A 922 -5.07 -24.97 -25.56
C HIS A 922 -6.30 -24.51 -24.76
N LEU A 923 -6.62 -25.21 -23.67
CA LEU A 923 -7.77 -24.88 -22.82
C LEU A 923 -7.56 -23.58 -22.05
N ARG A 924 -6.32 -23.23 -21.69
CA ARG A 924 -5.97 -21.93 -21.11
C ARG A 924 -6.27 -20.80 -22.07
N TRP A 925 -5.88 -20.93 -23.34
CA TRP A 925 -6.19 -19.92 -24.35
C TRP A 925 -7.69 -19.78 -24.57
N ALA A 926 -8.42 -20.90 -24.66
CA ALA A 926 -9.89 -20.88 -24.75
C ALA A 926 -10.53 -20.15 -23.55
N ALA A 927 -10.08 -20.47 -22.34
CA ALA A 927 -10.55 -19.82 -21.11
C ALA A 927 -10.16 -18.33 -21.03
N ALA A 928 -9.02 -17.92 -21.59
CA ALA A 928 -8.63 -16.51 -21.63
C ALA A 928 -9.54 -15.69 -22.57
N ARG A 929 -9.93 -16.26 -23.71
CA ARG A 929 -10.82 -15.62 -24.70
C ARG A 929 -12.25 -15.49 -24.20
N GLU A 930 -12.74 -16.47 -23.46
CA GLU A 930 -14.07 -16.50 -22.88
C GLU A 930 -13.99 -16.75 -21.37
N PRO A 931 -13.52 -15.77 -20.59
CA PRO A 931 -13.27 -15.93 -19.15
C PRO A 931 -14.53 -16.17 -18.31
N GLN A 932 -15.71 -15.91 -18.90
CA GLN A 932 -17.02 -16.16 -18.28
C GLN A 932 -17.57 -17.56 -18.59
N SER A 933 -16.95 -18.31 -19.52
CA SER A 933 -17.39 -19.67 -19.86
C SER A 933 -16.95 -20.67 -18.78
N SER A 934 -17.88 -21.06 -17.91
CA SER A 934 -17.62 -22.07 -16.87
C SER A 934 -17.11 -23.37 -17.46
N ALA A 935 -17.66 -23.81 -18.60
CA ALA A 935 -17.24 -25.03 -19.27
C ALA A 935 -15.75 -25.00 -19.69
N TYR A 936 -15.27 -23.87 -20.22
CA TYR A 936 -13.86 -23.76 -20.65
C TYR A 936 -12.91 -23.74 -19.45
N VAL A 937 -13.29 -23.00 -18.41
CA VAL A 937 -12.50 -22.90 -17.18
C VAL A 937 -12.45 -24.25 -16.44
N GLU A 938 -13.57 -24.96 -16.35
CA GLU A 938 -13.65 -26.30 -15.74
C GLU A 938 -12.77 -27.30 -16.49
N ARG A 939 -12.84 -27.33 -17.83
CA ARG A 939 -12.00 -28.23 -18.63
C ARG A 939 -10.52 -27.89 -18.51
N HIS A 940 -10.17 -26.60 -18.50
CA HIS A 940 -8.79 -26.16 -18.23
C HIS A 940 -8.30 -26.63 -16.86
N ALA A 941 -9.11 -26.46 -15.81
CA ALA A 941 -8.78 -26.92 -14.47
C ALA A 941 -8.61 -28.45 -14.42
N MET A 942 -9.44 -29.22 -15.11
CA MET A 942 -9.27 -30.69 -15.21
C MET A 942 -7.99 -31.09 -15.95
N ALA A 943 -7.60 -30.37 -17.01
CA ALA A 943 -6.31 -30.62 -17.67
C ALA A 943 -5.13 -30.32 -16.74
N LEU A 944 -5.21 -29.29 -15.90
CA LEU A 944 -4.22 -29.01 -14.87
C LEU A 944 -4.16 -30.10 -13.79
N VAL A 945 -5.30 -30.68 -13.40
CA VAL A 945 -5.35 -31.86 -12.50
C VAL A 945 -4.60 -33.05 -13.12
N GLN A 946 -4.86 -33.36 -14.40
CA GLN A 946 -4.15 -34.46 -15.08
C GLN A 946 -2.65 -34.21 -15.20
N ARG A 947 -2.21 -32.94 -15.26
CA ARG A 947 -0.79 -32.54 -15.23
C ARG A 947 -0.18 -32.60 -13.82
N GLY A 948 -0.97 -32.67 -12.75
CA GLY A 948 -0.49 -32.59 -11.36
C GLY A 948 -0.37 -31.16 -10.81
N ALA A 949 -0.84 -30.14 -11.54
CA ALA A 949 -0.72 -28.72 -11.18
C ALA A 949 -1.90 -28.26 -10.29
N GLY A 950 -2.00 -28.83 -9.09
CA GLY A 950 -3.22 -28.73 -8.28
C GLY A 950 -3.55 -27.34 -7.75
N SER A 951 -2.57 -26.60 -7.27
CA SER A 951 -2.76 -25.23 -6.78
C SER A 951 -3.17 -24.28 -7.92
N GLU A 952 -2.60 -24.46 -9.12
CA GLU A 952 -3.03 -23.73 -10.34
C GLU A 952 -4.44 -24.12 -10.79
N ALA A 953 -4.82 -25.39 -10.68
CA ALA A 953 -6.16 -25.86 -10.99
C ALA A 953 -7.21 -25.20 -10.07
N VAL A 954 -6.88 -25.06 -8.78
CA VAL A 954 -7.71 -24.32 -7.81
C VAL A 954 -7.84 -22.85 -8.23
N ARG A 955 -6.73 -22.18 -8.59
CA ARG A 955 -6.76 -20.80 -9.10
C ARG A 955 -7.67 -20.65 -10.32
N ALA A 956 -7.54 -21.55 -11.28
CA ALA A 956 -8.33 -21.50 -12.51
C ALA A 956 -9.83 -21.66 -12.20
N LEU A 957 -10.21 -22.70 -11.45
CA LEU A 957 -11.61 -23.03 -11.17
C LEU A 957 -12.28 -22.00 -10.24
N ALA A 958 -11.53 -21.41 -9.30
CA ALA A 958 -12.05 -20.42 -8.35
C ALA A 958 -12.65 -19.17 -9.03
N ARG A 959 -12.22 -18.85 -10.26
CA ARG A 959 -12.80 -17.75 -11.07
C ARG A 959 -14.30 -17.90 -11.28
N VAL A 960 -14.76 -19.13 -11.51
CA VAL A 960 -16.16 -19.46 -11.82
C VAL A 960 -16.88 -20.15 -10.66
N GLN A 961 -16.15 -20.88 -9.81
CA GLN A 961 -16.68 -21.61 -8.67
C GLN A 961 -15.94 -21.20 -7.38
N ARG A 962 -16.21 -19.99 -6.92
CA ARG A 962 -15.47 -19.33 -5.84
C ARG A 962 -15.30 -20.20 -4.60
N GLY A 963 -16.37 -20.69 -3.98
CA GLY A 963 -16.26 -21.42 -2.70
C GLY A 963 -15.85 -22.89 -2.83
N GLU A 964 -16.28 -23.56 -3.90
CA GLU A 964 -16.20 -25.03 -4.05
C GLU A 964 -14.95 -25.49 -4.80
N ALA A 965 -14.23 -24.60 -5.47
CA ALA A 965 -13.07 -24.95 -6.29
C ALA A 965 -12.05 -25.86 -5.57
N PRO A 966 -11.60 -25.56 -4.33
CA PRO A 966 -10.68 -26.46 -3.64
C PRO A 966 -11.24 -27.88 -3.44
N TYR A 967 -12.50 -28.00 -3.02
CA TYR A 967 -13.12 -29.32 -2.81
C TYR A 967 -13.20 -30.11 -4.12
N LEU A 968 -13.65 -29.48 -5.20
CA LEU A 968 -13.83 -30.14 -6.50
C LEU A 968 -12.52 -30.54 -7.15
N ILE A 969 -11.48 -29.72 -7.04
CA ILE A 969 -10.13 -30.10 -7.48
C ILE A 969 -9.58 -31.25 -6.64
N GLY A 970 -9.77 -31.21 -5.32
CA GLY A 970 -9.38 -32.30 -4.43
C GLY A 970 -10.07 -33.63 -4.78
N LYS A 971 -11.38 -33.58 -5.06
CA LYS A 971 -12.16 -34.75 -5.54
C LYS A 971 -11.66 -35.25 -6.89
N ALA A 972 -11.39 -34.35 -7.85
CA ALA A 972 -10.87 -34.72 -9.16
C ALA A 972 -9.50 -35.40 -9.09
N PHE A 973 -8.59 -34.96 -8.20
CA PHE A 973 -7.32 -35.64 -7.96
C PHE A 973 -7.53 -37.06 -7.43
N LEU A 974 -8.45 -37.23 -6.47
CA LEU A 974 -8.76 -38.53 -5.91
C LEU A 974 -9.30 -39.49 -6.98
N GLU A 975 -10.20 -39.01 -7.85
CA GLU A 975 -10.76 -39.76 -8.97
C GLU A 975 -9.71 -40.07 -10.05
N SER A 976 -8.70 -39.22 -10.22
CA SER A 976 -7.56 -39.45 -11.13
C SER A 976 -6.49 -40.39 -10.57
N GLY A 977 -6.67 -40.91 -9.35
CA GLY A 977 -5.70 -41.82 -8.72
C GLY A 977 -4.48 -41.12 -8.09
N GLN A 978 -4.60 -39.84 -7.74
CA GLN A 978 -3.54 -39.04 -7.10
C GLN A 978 -3.92 -38.63 -5.66
N PRO A 979 -3.96 -39.58 -4.72
CA PRO A 979 -4.49 -39.33 -3.37
C PRO A 979 -3.64 -38.35 -2.54
N ASP A 980 -2.33 -38.26 -2.77
CA ASP A 980 -1.44 -37.29 -2.08
C ASP A 980 -1.76 -35.83 -2.45
N ALA A 981 -1.99 -35.57 -3.74
CA ALA A 981 -2.42 -34.25 -4.22
C ALA A 981 -3.84 -33.92 -3.73
N ALA A 982 -4.74 -34.92 -3.77
CA ALA A 982 -6.10 -34.78 -3.24
C ALA A 982 -6.09 -34.42 -1.75
N LEU A 983 -5.30 -35.14 -0.94
CA LEU A 983 -5.23 -34.92 0.51
C LEU A 983 -4.82 -33.48 0.82
N ARG A 984 -3.73 -32.98 0.23
CA ARG A 984 -3.25 -31.60 0.47
C ARG A 984 -4.33 -30.54 0.22
N ILE A 985 -5.03 -30.64 -0.92
CA ILE A 985 -6.08 -29.67 -1.28
C ILE A 985 -7.34 -29.85 -0.42
N LEU A 986 -7.73 -31.10 -0.14
CA LEU A 986 -8.91 -31.38 0.68
C LEU A 986 -8.72 -30.97 2.14
N ARG A 987 -7.49 -30.99 2.68
CA ARG A 987 -7.19 -30.46 4.02
C ARG A 987 -7.50 -28.97 4.12
N TYR A 988 -7.04 -28.17 3.16
CA TYR A 988 -7.43 -26.76 3.07
C TYR A 988 -8.95 -26.59 2.92
N ALA A 989 -9.58 -27.38 2.04
CA ALA A 989 -11.02 -27.32 1.79
C ALA A 989 -11.88 -27.73 3.02
N SER A 990 -11.35 -28.62 3.87
CA SER A 990 -12.09 -29.27 4.96
C SER A 990 -12.73 -28.30 5.95
N ARG A 991 -12.11 -27.13 6.14
CA ARG A 991 -12.61 -26.09 7.05
C ARG A 991 -13.92 -25.45 6.59
N ARG A 992 -14.31 -25.67 5.34
CA ARG A 992 -15.58 -25.24 4.74
C ARG A 992 -16.59 -26.37 4.57
N PHE A 993 -16.24 -27.62 4.89
CA PHE A 993 -17.13 -28.75 4.68
C PHE A 993 -18.38 -28.66 5.55
N ARG A 994 -19.53 -28.76 4.89
CA ARG A 994 -20.86 -28.81 5.53
C ARG A 994 -21.55 -30.16 5.37
N THR A 995 -21.11 -30.96 4.41
CA THR A 995 -21.79 -32.21 4.03
C THR A 995 -21.01 -33.43 4.50
N PRO A 996 -21.73 -34.52 4.87
CA PRO A 996 -21.14 -35.84 5.07
C PRO A 996 -20.21 -36.29 3.94
N GLU A 997 -20.61 -36.10 2.68
CA GLU A 997 -19.85 -36.56 1.50
C GLU A 997 -18.46 -35.90 1.41
N ALA A 998 -18.37 -34.61 1.69
CA ALA A 998 -17.08 -33.90 1.63
C ALA A 998 -16.09 -34.46 2.67
N TRP A 999 -16.57 -34.69 3.90
CA TRP A 999 -15.77 -35.33 4.95
C TRP A 999 -15.37 -36.77 4.59
N GLN A 1000 -16.27 -37.55 3.99
CA GLN A 1000 -15.96 -38.90 3.52
C GLN A 1000 -14.93 -38.92 2.38
N THR A 1001 -14.94 -37.90 1.52
CA THR A 1001 -13.95 -37.73 0.44
C THR A 1001 -12.56 -37.51 1.01
N LEU A 1002 -12.42 -36.59 1.98
CA LEU A 1002 -11.16 -36.37 2.70
C LEU A 1002 -10.70 -37.62 3.45
N ALA A 1003 -11.62 -38.32 4.13
CA ALA A 1003 -11.29 -39.56 4.82
C ALA A 1003 -10.75 -40.61 3.86
N THR A 1004 -11.34 -40.74 2.68
CA THR A 1004 -10.89 -41.68 1.65
C THR A 1004 -9.50 -41.32 1.14
N ALA A 1005 -9.24 -40.04 0.83
CA ALA A 1005 -7.91 -39.59 0.42
C ALA A 1005 -6.86 -39.88 1.53
N ALA A 1006 -7.17 -39.54 2.78
CA ALA A 1006 -6.29 -39.77 3.92
C ALA A 1006 -5.99 -41.27 4.14
N THR A 1007 -7.00 -42.15 4.05
CA THR A 1007 -6.78 -43.60 4.16
C THR A 1007 -5.86 -44.14 3.06
N LEU A 1008 -6.00 -43.65 1.82
CA LEU A 1008 -5.17 -44.11 0.69
C LEU A 1008 -3.71 -43.66 0.81
N VAL A 1009 -3.46 -42.46 1.35
CA VAL A 1009 -2.10 -41.97 1.64
C VAL A 1009 -1.50 -42.66 2.87
N GLY A 1010 -2.34 -43.19 3.77
CA GLY A 1010 -1.91 -43.79 5.04
C GLY A 1010 -1.93 -42.83 6.23
N GLU A 1011 -2.56 -41.67 6.08
CA GLU A 1011 -2.77 -40.68 7.16
C GLU A 1011 -4.01 -41.04 7.99
N HIS A 1012 -3.89 -42.13 8.76
CA HIS A 1012 -5.02 -42.73 9.49
C HIS A 1012 -5.66 -41.79 10.52
N ARG A 1013 -4.87 -40.94 11.19
CA ARG A 1013 -5.38 -39.94 12.14
C ARG A 1013 -6.30 -38.92 11.46
N VAL A 1014 -5.90 -38.41 10.29
CA VAL A 1014 -6.73 -37.49 9.49
C VAL A 1014 -8.00 -38.20 9.01
N ALA A 1015 -7.91 -39.47 8.61
CA ALA A 1015 -9.07 -40.26 8.22
C ALA A 1015 -10.07 -40.43 9.37
N CYS A 1016 -9.60 -40.76 10.58
CA CYS A 1016 -10.44 -40.86 11.77
C CYS A 1016 -11.15 -39.54 12.09
N GLN A 1017 -10.40 -38.42 12.12
CA GLN A 1017 -10.96 -37.11 12.38
C GLN A 1017 -12.03 -36.71 11.34
N ALA A 1018 -11.76 -36.95 10.06
CA ALA A 1018 -12.70 -36.69 8.98
C ALA A 1018 -13.98 -37.53 9.11
N LEU A 1019 -13.86 -38.82 9.48
CA LEU A 1019 -15.03 -39.70 9.66
C LEU A 1019 -15.86 -39.34 10.90
N ARG A 1020 -15.24 -38.93 12.02
CA ARG A 1020 -15.96 -38.37 13.17
C ARG A 1020 -16.76 -37.13 12.78
N ARG A 1021 -16.15 -36.23 12.01
CA ARG A 1021 -16.83 -35.03 11.49
C ARG A 1021 -17.95 -35.39 10.53
N ALA A 1022 -17.78 -36.43 9.69
CA ALA A 1022 -18.83 -36.93 8.82
C ALA A 1022 -20.03 -37.43 9.65
N ILE A 1023 -19.80 -38.27 10.67
CA ILE A 1023 -20.85 -38.79 11.56
C ILE A 1023 -21.57 -37.65 12.29
N ALA A 1024 -20.81 -36.70 12.83
CA ALA A 1024 -21.37 -35.51 13.49
C ALA A 1024 -22.21 -34.64 12.54
N ALA A 1025 -21.87 -34.63 11.24
CA ALA A 1025 -22.65 -33.99 10.18
C ALA A 1025 -23.85 -34.85 9.70
N GLY A 1026 -24.12 -35.99 10.34
CA GLY A 1026 -25.25 -36.88 10.03
C GLY A 1026 -24.94 -38.01 9.05
N ALA A 1027 -23.68 -38.36 8.83
CA ALA A 1027 -23.33 -39.47 7.94
C ALA A 1027 -23.82 -40.83 8.46
N HIS A 1028 -24.51 -41.58 7.61
CA HIS A 1028 -24.62 -43.02 7.76
C HIS A 1028 -23.46 -43.69 7.01
N LEU A 1029 -22.52 -44.27 7.74
CA LEU A 1029 -21.38 -44.94 7.13
C LEU A 1029 -21.81 -46.28 6.52
N GLU A 1030 -21.54 -46.42 5.22
CA GLU A 1030 -21.67 -47.66 4.45
C GLU A 1030 -20.47 -48.60 4.67
N THR A 1031 -20.63 -49.87 4.31
CA THR A 1031 -19.66 -50.95 4.56
C THR A 1031 -18.20 -50.58 4.18
N PRO A 1032 -17.91 -49.98 3.00
CA PRO A 1032 -16.54 -49.61 2.64
C PRO A 1032 -15.93 -48.53 3.55
N LEU A 1033 -16.73 -47.55 3.97
CA LEU A 1033 -16.27 -46.48 4.87
C LEU A 1033 -16.14 -46.96 6.31
N LEU A 1034 -17.00 -47.89 6.76
CA LEU A 1034 -16.85 -48.57 8.05
C LEU A 1034 -15.57 -49.41 8.09
N ALA A 1035 -15.23 -50.12 7.00
CA ALA A 1035 -13.98 -50.86 6.87
C ALA A 1035 -12.76 -49.93 6.97
N ARG A 1036 -12.78 -48.80 6.26
CA ARG A 1036 -11.72 -47.77 6.38
C ARG A 1036 -11.65 -47.18 7.78
N TYR A 1037 -12.78 -46.90 8.41
CA TYR A 1037 -12.81 -46.30 9.74
C TYR A 1037 -12.24 -47.25 10.80
N ALA A 1038 -12.69 -48.50 10.82
CA ALA A 1038 -12.17 -49.53 11.72
C ALA A 1038 -10.67 -49.73 11.51
N THR A 1039 -10.22 -49.80 10.25
CA THR A 1039 -8.79 -49.95 9.92
C THR A 1039 -7.97 -48.76 10.41
N ALA A 1040 -8.47 -47.53 10.22
CA ALA A 1040 -7.79 -46.32 10.66
C ALA A 1040 -7.71 -46.23 12.19
N LEU A 1041 -8.82 -46.49 12.90
CA LEU A 1041 -8.86 -46.50 14.38
C LEU A 1041 -7.91 -47.54 14.97
N MET A 1042 -7.90 -48.75 14.40
CA MET A 1042 -6.97 -49.81 14.75
C MET A 1042 -5.51 -49.38 14.59
N ARG A 1043 -5.21 -48.67 13.48
CA ARG A 1043 -3.85 -48.21 13.17
C ARG A 1043 -3.40 -47.05 14.04
N VAL A 1044 -4.29 -46.15 14.44
CA VAL A 1044 -3.99 -45.03 15.36
C VAL A 1044 -3.96 -45.48 16.83
N GLY A 1045 -4.46 -46.68 17.13
CA GLY A 1045 -4.48 -47.24 18.50
C GLY A 1045 -5.69 -46.80 19.32
N GLU A 1046 -6.73 -46.24 18.68
CA GLU A 1046 -7.99 -45.88 19.34
C GLU A 1046 -8.90 -47.12 19.48
N PHE A 1047 -8.43 -48.08 20.28
CA PHE A 1047 -8.96 -49.44 20.30
C PHE A 1047 -10.41 -49.55 20.80
N ALA A 1048 -10.84 -48.69 21.72
CA ALA A 1048 -12.21 -48.71 22.24
C ALA A 1048 -13.24 -48.33 21.16
N GLU A 1049 -12.98 -47.24 20.42
CA GLU A 1049 -13.84 -46.85 19.30
C GLU A 1049 -13.71 -47.85 18.13
N CYS A 1050 -12.52 -48.41 17.93
CA CYS A 1050 -12.31 -49.47 16.93
C CYS A 1050 -13.21 -50.69 17.18
N GLU A 1051 -13.37 -51.13 18.44
CA GLU A 1051 -14.26 -52.24 18.80
C GLU A 1051 -15.72 -51.93 18.44
N GLU A 1052 -16.21 -50.72 18.73
CA GLU A 1052 -17.58 -50.31 18.39
C GLU A 1052 -17.80 -50.33 16.86
N ILE A 1053 -16.89 -49.73 16.11
CA ILE A 1053 -17.00 -49.62 14.66
C ILE A 1053 -16.81 -50.99 13.98
N ALA A 1054 -15.89 -51.82 14.47
CA ALA A 1054 -15.70 -53.19 13.98
C ALA A 1054 -16.95 -54.06 14.22
N THR A 1055 -17.61 -53.92 15.37
CA THR A 1055 -18.90 -54.60 15.65
C THR A 1055 -19.95 -54.22 14.60
N ARG A 1056 -20.10 -52.91 14.36
CA ARG A 1056 -21.04 -52.40 13.35
C ARG A 1056 -20.71 -52.87 11.94
N LEU A 1057 -19.42 -52.94 11.59
CA LEU A 1057 -18.95 -53.45 10.31
C LEU A 1057 -19.27 -54.93 10.14
N ILE A 1058 -18.98 -55.79 11.13
CA ILE A 1058 -19.27 -57.22 11.07
C ILE A 1058 -20.78 -57.46 10.91
N ALA A 1059 -21.61 -56.70 11.63
CA ALA A 1059 -23.07 -56.79 11.54
C ALA A 1059 -23.60 -56.35 10.17
N LYS A 1060 -23.04 -55.28 9.58
CA LYS A 1060 -23.45 -54.75 8.27
C LYS A 1060 -22.81 -55.45 7.06
N ALA A 1061 -21.72 -56.18 7.23
CA ALA A 1061 -20.99 -56.80 6.12
C ALA A 1061 -21.88 -57.74 5.28
N GLY A 1062 -22.90 -58.37 5.89
CA GLY A 1062 -23.83 -59.23 5.16
C GLY A 1062 -23.09 -60.36 4.42
N GLY A 1063 -23.20 -60.38 3.08
CA GLY A 1063 -22.49 -61.30 2.20
C GLY A 1063 -21.11 -60.83 1.72
N ASP A 1064 -20.69 -59.60 2.06
CA ASP A 1064 -19.36 -59.07 1.72
C ASP A 1064 -18.29 -59.75 2.61
N ARG A 1065 -17.67 -60.77 2.04
CA ARG A 1065 -16.64 -61.58 2.70
C ARG A 1065 -15.44 -60.73 3.11
N GLU A 1066 -15.00 -59.80 2.27
CA GLU A 1066 -13.80 -59.00 2.54
C GLU A 1066 -14.03 -58.01 3.68
N ALA A 1067 -15.16 -57.30 3.66
CA ALA A 1067 -15.56 -56.43 4.76
C ALA A 1067 -15.70 -57.18 6.09
N LYS A 1068 -16.23 -58.41 6.06
CA LYS A 1068 -16.33 -59.26 7.26
C LYS A 1068 -14.96 -59.66 7.81
N ILE A 1069 -14.01 -60.01 6.94
CA ILE A 1069 -12.63 -60.33 7.34
C ILE A 1069 -11.97 -59.11 7.96
N ILE A 1070 -12.08 -57.93 7.33
CA ILE A 1070 -11.53 -56.66 7.87
C ILE A 1070 -12.14 -56.36 9.24
N GLY A 1071 -13.46 -56.50 9.39
CA GLY A 1071 -14.14 -56.29 10.68
C GLY A 1071 -13.67 -57.24 11.77
N LEU A 1072 -13.53 -58.53 11.47
CA LEU A 1072 -13.01 -59.53 12.42
C LEU A 1072 -11.54 -59.27 12.79
N HIS A 1073 -10.71 -58.84 11.83
CA HIS A 1073 -9.32 -58.49 12.08
C HIS A 1073 -9.19 -57.22 12.95
N CYS A 1074 -9.95 -56.17 12.63
CA CYS A 1074 -9.99 -54.94 13.43
C CYS A 1074 -10.50 -55.23 14.85
N MET A 1075 -11.52 -56.08 14.99
CA MET A 1075 -12.03 -56.54 16.29
C MET A 1075 -10.93 -57.25 17.10
N ALA A 1076 -10.22 -58.18 16.47
CA ALA A 1076 -9.13 -58.90 17.12
C ALA A 1076 -8.04 -57.96 17.65
N ARG A 1077 -7.60 -56.99 16.84
CA ARG A 1077 -6.60 -55.99 17.27
C ARG A 1077 -7.13 -55.02 18.30
N ALA A 1078 -8.38 -54.58 18.18
CA ALA A 1078 -9.00 -53.71 19.18
C ALA A 1078 -9.04 -54.37 20.57
N LEU A 1079 -9.49 -55.63 20.64
CA LEU A 1079 -9.53 -56.39 21.88
C LEU A 1079 -8.12 -56.63 22.45
N ALA A 1080 -7.18 -57.03 21.59
CA ALA A 1080 -5.80 -57.23 22.00
C ALA A 1080 -5.13 -55.93 22.50
N GLY A 1081 -5.38 -54.80 21.84
CA GLY A 1081 -4.88 -53.49 22.24
C GLY A 1081 -5.45 -52.97 23.57
N GLN A 1082 -6.62 -53.47 23.98
CA GLN A 1082 -7.22 -53.24 25.29
C GLN A 1082 -6.76 -54.28 26.36
N GLY A 1083 -5.83 -55.17 26.03
CA GLY A 1083 -5.34 -56.24 26.92
C GLY A 1083 -6.21 -57.51 26.94
N ARG A 1084 -7.26 -57.58 26.12
CA ARG A 1084 -8.20 -58.72 26.02
C ARG A 1084 -7.75 -59.73 24.94
N HIS A 1085 -6.51 -60.22 25.05
CA HIS A 1085 -5.88 -61.08 24.04
C HIS A 1085 -6.66 -62.39 23.76
N VAL A 1086 -7.20 -63.02 24.80
CA VAL A 1086 -7.96 -64.29 24.66
C VAL A 1086 -9.21 -64.09 23.81
N ASP A 1087 -9.95 -63.00 24.05
CA ASP A 1087 -11.14 -62.66 23.25
C ASP A 1087 -10.74 -62.35 21.79
N GLY A 1088 -9.67 -61.58 21.61
CA GLY A 1088 -9.15 -61.21 20.29
C GLY A 1088 -8.72 -62.41 19.44
N HIS A 1089 -8.15 -63.46 20.05
CA HIS A 1089 -7.69 -64.65 19.33
C HIS A 1089 -8.82 -65.37 18.58
N ALA A 1090 -10.02 -65.44 19.17
CA ALA A 1090 -11.18 -66.08 18.53
C ALA A 1090 -11.58 -65.35 17.24
N TYR A 1091 -11.57 -64.02 17.26
CA TYR A 1091 -11.87 -63.20 16.09
C TYR A 1091 -10.77 -63.28 15.01
N ALA A 1092 -9.49 -63.30 15.42
CA ALA A 1092 -8.38 -63.45 14.47
C ALA A 1092 -8.44 -64.80 13.74
N LYS A 1093 -8.73 -65.89 14.47
CA LYS A 1093 -8.93 -67.22 13.89
C LYS A 1093 -10.10 -67.24 12.91
N ALA A 1094 -11.24 -66.64 13.28
CA ALA A 1094 -12.41 -66.55 12.40
C ALA A 1094 -12.10 -65.75 11.12
N ALA A 1095 -11.33 -64.65 11.22
CA ALA A 1095 -10.88 -63.90 10.05
C ALA A 1095 -9.98 -64.75 9.13
N ARG A 1096 -9.11 -65.59 9.71
CA ARG A 1096 -8.17 -66.45 8.96
C ARG A 1096 -8.91 -67.57 8.21
N GLU A 1097 -9.89 -68.20 8.87
CA GLU A 1097 -10.72 -69.26 8.28
C GLU A 1097 -11.52 -68.76 7.07
N LEU A 1098 -11.87 -67.47 7.06
CA LEU A 1098 -12.52 -66.82 5.93
C LEU A 1098 -11.56 -66.50 4.77
N GLY A 1099 -10.27 -66.87 4.80
CA GLY A 1099 -9.34 -66.76 3.67
C GLY A 1099 -9.06 -65.32 3.20
N PRO A 1100 -8.27 -64.54 3.98
CA PRO A 1100 -7.89 -63.16 3.63
C PRO A 1100 -7.03 -63.07 2.35
N SER A 1101 -7.03 -61.90 1.73
CA SER A 1101 -6.09 -61.58 0.65
C SER A 1101 -4.63 -61.69 1.12
N ARG A 1102 -3.67 -61.90 0.22
CA ARG A 1102 -2.26 -62.14 0.60
C ARG A 1102 -1.64 -61.03 1.46
N ALA A 1103 -2.07 -59.78 1.30
CA ALA A 1103 -1.60 -58.66 2.12
C ALA A 1103 -2.21 -58.71 3.53
N LEU A 1104 -3.54 -58.82 3.61
CA LEU A 1104 -4.27 -58.89 4.88
C LEU A 1104 -3.95 -60.16 5.68
N ALA A 1105 -3.64 -61.26 4.99
CA ALA A 1105 -3.19 -62.51 5.57
C ALA A 1105 -1.92 -62.33 6.42
N ARG A 1106 -0.95 -61.53 5.94
CA ARG A 1106 0.30 -61.25 6.67
C ARG A 1106 0.04 -60.39 7.90
N GLU A 1107 -0.74 -59.33 7.76
CA GLU A 1107 -1.10 -58.46 8.90
C GLU A 1107 -1.88 -59.24 9.97
N LEU A 1108 -2.75 -60.17 9.54
CA LEU A 1108 -3.49 -61.04 10.44
C LEU A 1108 -2.60 -62.07 11.13
N ASP A 1109 -1.62 -62.64 10.42
CA ASP A 1109 -0.64 -63.58 11.02
C ASP A 1109 0.19 -62.88 12.09
N GLU A 1110 0.70 -61.67 11.81
CA GLU A 1110 1.40 -60.85 12.82
C GLU A 1110 0.49 -60.55 14.03
N THR A 1111 -0.78 -60.23 13.77
CA THR A 1111 -1.77 -60.00 14.82
C THR A 1111 -1.95 -61.23 15.70
N MET A 1112 -2.06 -62.42 15.10
CA MET A 1112 -2.21 -63.67 15.82
C MET A 1112 -0.98 -64.00 16.65
N GLU A 1113 0.22 -63.84 16.09
CA GLU A 1113 1.50 -64.05 16.81
C GLU A 1113 1.59 -63.18 18.06
N ARG A 1114 1.31 -61.87 17.92
CA ARG A 1114 1.33 -60.94 19.06
C ARG A 1114 0.24 -61.20 20.08
N ILE A 1115 -0.95 -61.62 19.65
CA ILE A 1115 -2.03 -62.03 20.56
C ILE A 1115 -1.60 -63.23 21.40
N VAL A 1116 -0.97 -64.24 20.77
CA VAL A 1116 -0.44 -65.42 21.47
C VAL A 1116 0.68 -65.04 22.43
N ALA A 1117 1.55 -64.10 22.03
CA ALA A 1117 2.63 -63.59 22.85
C ALA A 1117 2.19 -62.58 23.93
N GLN A 1118 0.92 -62.14 23.94
CA GLN A 1118 0.39 -61.08 24.80
C GLN A 1118 1.16 -59.76 24.70
N GLU A 1119 1.63 -59.43 23.50
CA GLU A 1119 2.38 -58.22 23.22
C GLU A 1119 1.47 -57.04 22.87
N THR A 1120 1.98 -55.81 23.03
CA THR A 1120 1.29 -54.60 22.60
C THR A 1120 1.08 -54.61 21.08
N MET A 1121 -0.12 -54.21 20.67
CA MET A 1121 -0.43 -54.09 19.24
C MET A 1121 0.33 -52.91 18.64
N PRO A 1122 0.96 -53.06 17.46
CA PRO A 1122 1.67 -51.97 16.84
C PRO A 1122 0.69 -50.88 16.43
N VAL A 1123 1.04 -49.64 16.73
CA VAL A 1123 0.35 -48.44 16.25
C VAL A 1123 1.16 -47.91 15.08
N ALA A 1124 0.49 -47.59 13.97
CA ALA A 1124 1.14 -46.94 12.84
C ALA A 1124 1.29 -45.46 13.17
N GLY A 1125 2.53 -45.00 13.38
CA GLY A 1125 2.80 -43.57 13.48
C GLY A 1125 2.61 -42.89 12.13
N GLY A 1126 1.65 -41.98 12.03
CA GLY A 1126 1.49 -41.06 10.90
C GLY A 1126 2.27 -39.77 11.11
N SER A 1127 2.30 -38.91 10.09
CA SER A 1127 2.97 -37.60 10.22
C SER A 1127 2.30 -36.73 11.29
N GLU A 1128 0.98 -36.83 11.46
CA GLU A 1128 0.21 -36.13 12.50
C GLU A 1128 0.39 -36.70 13.92
N ASP A 1129 1.12 -37.81 14.08
CA ASP A 1129 1.50 -38.36 15.39
C ASP A 1129 2.87 -37.86 15.85
N SER A 1130 3.65 -37.21 14.97
CA SER A 1130 4.97 -36.67 15.32
C SER A 1130 4.88 -35.61 16.44
N PRO A 1131 5.89 -35.53 17.33
CA PRO A 1131 5.96 -34.47 18.35
C PRO A 1131 5.82 -33.06 17.74
N GLU A 1132 6.44 -32.82 16.58
CA GLU A 1132 6.32 -31.57 15.82
C GLU A 1132 4.87 -31.21 15.49
N ARG A 1133 4.11 -32.17 14.93
CA ARG A 1133 2.70 -31.92 14.59
C ARG A 1133 1.83 -31.80 15.82
N GLN A 1134 2.15 -32.48 16.92
CA GLN A 1134 1.45 -32.34 18.21
C GLN A 1134 1.60 -30.93 18.78
N ASP A 1135 2.81 -30.35 18.76
CA ASP A 1135 3.05 -28.97 19.22
C ASP A 1135 2.27 -27.96 18.36
N PHE A 1136 2.25 -28.13 17.02
CA PHE A 1136 1.42 -27.31 16.14
C PHE A 1136 -0.10 -27.53 16.35
N ALA A 1137 -0.53 -28.74 16.68
CA ALA A 1137 -1.94 -29.01 17.01
C ALA A 1137 -2.34 -28.38 18.34
N ALA A 1138 -1.47 -28.37 19.35
CA ALA A 1138 -1.68 -27.63 20.59
C ALA A 1138 -1.84 -26.13 20.32
N LEU A 1139 -0.96 -25.57 19.48
CA LEU A 1139 -1.06 -24.18 19.03
C LEU A 1139 -2.34 -23.89 18.22
N GLU A 1140 -2.76 -24.79 17.31
CA GLU A 1140 -4.02 -24.67 16.55
C GLU A 1140 -5.26 -24.76 17.46
N ALA A 1141 -5.17 -25.53 18.55
CA ALA A 1141 -6.22 -25.65 19.57
C ALA A 1141 -6.25 -24.46 20.56
N GLY A 1142 -5.24 -23.59 20.54
CA GLY A 1142 -5.10 -22.48 21.48
C GLY A 1142 -4.56 -22.89 22.85
N ASP A 1143 -3.93 -24.06 22.97
CA ASP A 1143 -3.18 -24.52 24.14
C ASP A 1143 -1.73 -24.03 24.05
N THR A 1144 -1.55 -22.74 24.34
CA THR A 1144 -0.27 -22.04 24.21
C THR A 1144 0.75 -22.49 25.24
N ASP A 1145 0.30 -22.94 26.41
CA ASP A 1145 1.19 -23.38 27.49
C ASP A 1145 1.88 -24.67 27.08
N LEU A 1146 1.12 -25.66 26.60
CA LEU A 1146 1.67 -26.92 26.10
C LEU A 1146 2.61 -26.70 24.90
N ALA A 1147 2.21 -25.86 23.95
CA ALA A 1147 3.05 -25.57 22.78
C ALA A 1147 4.37 -24.86 23.16
N ALA A 1148 4.36 -24.01 24.19
CA ALA A 1148 5.54 -23.26 24.62
C ALA A 1148 6.62 -24.13 25.30
N GLU A 1149 6.27 -25.31 25.84
CA GLU A 1149 7.23 -26.22 26.50
C GLU A 1149 8.40 -26.65 25.60
N ALA A 1150 8.21 -26.62 24.28
CA ALA A 1150 9.20 -27.08 23.32
C ALA A 1150 10.26 -26.03 22.92
N LEU A 1151 10.32 -24.87 23.60
CA LEU A 1151 11.25 -23.78 23.25
C LEU A 1151 12.73 -24.19 23.30
N ASP A 1152 13.08 -25.08 24.24
CA ASP A 1152 14.44 -25.63 24.40
C ASP A 1152 14.69 -26.91 23.61
N SER A 1153 13.77 -27.31 22.71
CA SER A 1153 13.95 -28.49 21.88
C SER A 1153 15.10 -28.34 20.88
N ASP A 1154 15.73 -29.46 20.53
CA ASP A 1154 16.69 -29.56 19.42
C ASP A 1154 16.01 -29.52 18.04
N SER A 1155 14.69 -29.79 17.98
CA SER A 1155 13.91 -29.74 16.74
C SER A 1155 13.43 -28.32 16.47
N TRP A 1156 13.96 -27.70 15.41
CA TRP A 1156 13.58 -26.33 15.03
C TRP A 1156 12.09 -26.18 14.70
N MET A 1157 11.43 -27.23 14.21
CA MET A 1157 9.98 -27.23 13.97
C MET A 1157 9.18 -27.09 15.27
N ARG A 1158 9.59 -27.82 16.31
CA ARG A 1158 8.98 -27.73 17.65
C ARG A 1158 9.21 -26.35 18.28
N VAL A 1159 10.46 -25.86 18.19
CA VAL A 1159 10.82 -24.50 18.62
C VAL A 1159 9.99 -23.44 17.90
N ARG A 1160 9.64 -23.65 16.64
CA ARG A 1160 8.81 -22.72 15.85
C ARG A 1160 7.39 -22.61 16.40
N ALA A 1161 6.77 -23.75 16.73
CA ALA A 1161 5.47 -23.78 17.39
C ALA A 1161 5.54 -23.11 18.77
N ALA A 1162 6.58 -23.41 19.56
CA ALA A 1162 6.80 -22.82 20.87
C ALA A 1162 6.98 -21.30 20.81
N LEU A 1163 7.82 -20.79 19.91
CA LEU A 1163 8.02 -19.34 19.73
C LEU A 1163 6.71 -18.64 19.39
N ALA A 1164 5.90 -19.21 18.48
CA ALA A 1164 4.60 -18.65 18.15
C ALA A 1164 3.64 -18.64 19.35
N ALA A 1165 3.68 -19.67 20.20
CA ALA A 1165 2.88 -19.73 21.42
C ALA A 1165 3.24 -18.63 22.41
N THR A 1166 4.53 -18.24 22.51
CA THR A 1166 4.96 -17.14 23.39
C THR A 1166 4.41 -15.77 23.00
N GLU A 1167 3.97 -15.58 21.75
CA GLU A 1167 3.37 -14.33 21.28
C GLU A 1167 1.93 -14.11 21.76
N PHE A 1168 1.32 -15.14 22.38
CA PHE A 1168 -0.03 -15.02 22.91
C PHE A 1168 -0.11 -13.94 24.00
N ARG A 1169 -1.04 -13.00 23.82
CA ARG A 1169 -1.23 -11.85 24.74
C ARG A 1169 -2.50 -11.96 25.57
N GLN A 1170 -2.38 -11.68 26.87
CA GLN A 1170 -3.50 -11.59 27.81
C GLN A 1170 -4.03 -10.15 27.92
N ILE A 1171 -5.29 -9.96 28.33
CA ILE A 1171 -5.93 -8.62 28.33
C ILE A 1171 -5.14 -7.60 29.19
N GLU A 1172 -4.51 -8.09 30.25
CA GLU A 1172 -3.64 -7.35 31.17
C GLU A 1172 -2.42 -6.76 30.45
N GLU A 1173 -2.02 -7.33 29.32
CA GLU A 1173 -0.89 -6.90 28.49
C GLU A 1173 -1.29 -5.89 27.40
N ASN A 1174 -2.54 -5.37 27.41
CA ASN A 1174 -2.96 -4.32 26.48
C ASN A 1174 -2.09 -3.04 26.52
N GLY A 1175 -1.36 -2.82 27.61
CA GLY A 1175 -0.41 -1.71 27.76
C GLY A 1175 0.95 -1.93 27.10
N VAL A 1176 1.24 -3.15 26.63
CA VAL A 1176 2.51 -3.50 25.98
C VAL A 1176 2.28 -4.08 24.59
N PRO A 1177 3.14 -3.74 23.60
CA PRO A 1177 2.97 -4.25 22.24
C PRO A 1177 3.26 -5.75 22.12
N VAL A 1178 4.17 -6.26 22.95
CA VAL A 1178 4.69 -7.64 22.90
C VAL A 1178 4.89 -8.14 24.33
N ALA A 1179 4.53 -9.40 24.59
CA ALA A 1179 4.71 -10.05 25.89
C ALA A 1179 6.21 -10.20 26.23
N ALA A 1180 6.57 -10.08 27.52
CA ALA A 1180 7.96 -10.19 27.95
C ALA A 1180 8.57 -11.57 27.62
N VAL A 1181 7.78 -12.64 27.77
CA VAL A 1181 8.19 -14.02 27.44
C VAL A 1181 8.57 -14.16 25.97
N ALA A 1182 7.82 -13.52 25.06
CA ALA A 1182 8.14 -13.53 23.63
C ALA A 1182 9.47 -12.81 23.34
N ILE A 1183 9.76 -11.70 24.01
CA ILE A 1183 11.01 -10.95 23.86
C ILE A 1183 12.20 -11.81 24.29
N ASP A 1184 12.10 -12.47 25.45
CA ASP A 1184 13.17 -13.31 25.97
C ASP A 1184 13.41 -14.55 25.09
N ALA A 1185 12.33 -15.20 24.65
CA ALA A 1185 12.39 -16.31 23.70
C ALA A 1185 13.03 -15.88 22.37
N ALA A 1186 12.62 -14.73 21.81
CA ALA A 1186 13.18 -14.20 20.57
C ALA A 1186 14.70 -13.97 20.69
N ARG A 1187 15.17 -13.37 21.78
CA ARG A 1187 16.61 -13.16 22.03
C ARG A 1187 17.40 -14.47 22.07
N GLN A 1188 16.91 -15.46 22.81
CA GLN A 1188 17.52 -16.78 22.91
C GLN A 1188 17.64 -17.43 21.52
N LEU A 1189 16.58 -17.35 20.71
CA LEU A 1189 16.53 -17.97 19.39
C LEU A 1189 17.36 -17.23 18.34
N LEU A 1190 17.49 -15.90 18.40
CA LEU A 1190 18.39 -15.16 17.52
C LEU A 1190 19.85 -15.57 17.72
N ALA A 1191 20.27 -15.79 18.97
CA ALA A 1191 21.61 -16.29 19.27
C ALA A 1191 21.83 -17.72 18.77
N ARG A 1192 20.83 -18.61 18.93
CA ARG A 1192 20.89 -20.02 18.48
C ARG A 1192 20.85 -20.20 16.96
N SER A 1193 20.16 -19.32 16.24
CA SER A 1193 19.91 -19.44 14.79
C SER A 1193 20.96 -18.77 13.89
N ILE A 1194 21.99 -18.15 14.49
CA ILE A 1194 22.98 -17.33 13.80
C ILE A 1194 23.72 -18.10 12.67
N GLY A 1195 23.68 -17.57 11.46
CA GLY A 1195 24.32 -18.18 10.27
C GLY A 1195 23.67 -19.48 9.80
N SER A 1196 22.52 -19.88 10.36
CA SER A 1196 21.86 -21.12 9.95
C SER A 1196 21.30 -21.03 8.53
N LEU A 1197 21.39 -22.16 7.82
CA LEU A 1197 20.77 -22.38 6.50
C LEU A 1197 19.58 -23.34 6.59
N SER A 1198 19.28 -23.88 7.78
CA SER A 1198 18.06 -24.67 7.98
C SER A 1198 16.82 -23.79 7.81
N LEU A 1199 15.84 -24.30 7.06
CA LEU A 1199 14.60 -23.60 6.74
C LEU A 1199 13.86 -23.19 8.02
N ASP A 1200 13.61 -24.14 8.93
CA ASP A 1200 12.88 -23.88 10.18
C ASP A 1200 13.66 -22.97 11.12
N ALA A 1201 14.99 -23.13 11.22
CA ALA A 1201 15.80 -22.23 12.03
C ALA A 1201 15.74 -20.79 11.51
N THR A 1202 15.73 -20.62 10.19
CA THR A 1202 15.62 -19.31 9.53
C THR A 1202 14.21 -18.73 9.70
N LEU A 1203 13.15 -19.55 9.68
CA LEU A 1203 11.79 -19.13 10.00
C LEU A 1203 11.67 -18.66 11.46
N CYS A 1204 12.24 -19.41 12.41
CA CYS A 1204 12.33 -18.99 13.81
C CYS A 1204 13.06 -17.65 13.95
N ARG A 1205 14.17 -17.47 13.22
CA ARG A 1205 14.93 -16.22 13.20
C ARG A 1205 14.11 -15.03 12.67
N ILE A 1206 13.45 -15.20 11.53
CA ILE A 1206 12.59 -14.19 10.92
C ILE A 1206 11.46 -13.78 11.87
N ARG A 1207 10.83 -14.76 12.53
CA ARG A 1207 9.78 -14.52 13.51
C ARG A 1207 10.30 -13.80 14.75
N ALA A 1208 11.45 -14.23 15.27
CA ALA A 1208 12.11 -13.58 16.40
C ALA A 1208 12.48 -12.11 16.11
N LEU A 1209 12.99 -11.81 14.91
CA LEU A 1209 13.22 -10.43 14.47
C LEU A 1209 11.91 -9.62 14.44
N ARG A 1210 10.83 -10.19 13.90
CA ARG A 1210 9.52 -9.53 13.88
C ARG A 1210 8.98 -9.25 15.30
N ILE A 1211 9.18 -10.16 16.25
CA ILE A 1211 8.82 -9.96 17.66
C ILE A 1211 9.57 -8.77 18.24
N LEU A 1212 10.89 -8.71 18.05
CA LEU A 1212 11.71 -7.61 18.58
C LEU A 1212 11.42 -6.28 17.87
N ASP A 1213 11.13 -6.30 16.57
CA ASP A 1213 10.68 -5.13 15.83
C ASP A 1213 9.36 -4.61 16.38
N ASN A 1214 8.38 -5.48 16.62
CA ASN A 1214 7.11 -5.09 17.24
C ASN A 1214 7.31 -4.51 18.65
N ALA A 1215 8.34 -4.94 19.38
CA ALA A 1215 8.65 -4.44 20.71
C ALA A 1215 9.35 -3.07 20.69
N PHE A 1216 10.40 -2.91 19.87
CA PHE A 1216 11.34 -1.79 19.95
C PHE A 1216 11.24 -0.81 18.77
N VAL A 1217 11.00 -1.29 17.55
CA VAL A 1217 10.88 -0.45 16.34
C VAL A 1217 9.44 0.03 16.14
N GLN A 1218 8.48 -0.85 16.43
CA GLN A 1218 7.02 -0.73 16.31
C GLN A 1218 6.57 -0.12 14.98
N ILE A 1219 6.91 -0.80 13.88
CA ILE A 1219 6.53 -0.40 12.51
C ILE A 1219 5.00 -0.31 12.38
N ASP A 1220 4.27 -1.28 12.93
CA ASP A 1220 2.82 -1.25 13.07
C ASP A 1220 2.49 -1.88 14.43
N PRO A 1221 2.37 -1.08 15.50
CA PRO A 1221 2.24 -1.61 16.85
C PRO A 1221 0.97 -2.48 16.94
N PRO A 1222 1.03 -3.66 17.56
CA PRO A 1222 -0.14 -4.48 17.76
C PRO A 1222 -1.25 -3.69 18.48
N PRO A 1223 -2.49 -3.71 17.97
CA PRO A 1223 -3.58 -2.95 18.58
C PRO A 1223 -3.94 -3.50 19.97
N PRO A 1224 -4.65 -2.71 20.79
CA PRO A 1224 -5.19 -3.19 22.05
C PRO A 1224 -6.27 -4.26 21.79
N MET A 1225 -6.27 -5.29 22.62
CA MET A 1225 -7.16 -6.43 22.49
C MET A 1225 -8.54 -6.15 23.11
N GLY A 1226 -9.58 -6.74 22.50
CA GLY A 1226 -10.94 -6.75 23.03
C GLY A 1226 -11.23 -7.94 23.93
N SER A 1227 -12.53 -8.16 24.18
CA SER A 1227 -13.02 -9.35 24.88
C SER A 1227 -12.74 -10.63 24.07
N ARG A 1228 -12.16 -11.64 24.72
CA ARG A 1228 -11.86 -12.93 24.08
C ARG A 1228 -13.10 -13.81 24.07
N LEU A 1229 -13.64 -14.10 22.89
CA LEU A 1229 -14.68 -15.13 22.72
C LEU A 1229 -14.05 -16.53 22.78
N SER A 1230 -14.64 -17.44 23.57
CA SER A 1230 -14.28 -18.86 23.51
C SER A 1230 -14.78 -19.50 22.21
N ALA A 1231 -14.18 -20.62 21.79
CA ALA A 1231 -14.60 -21.34 20.59
C ALA A 1231 -16.08 -21.76 20.63
N GLU A 1232 -16.57 -22.19 21.81
CA GLU A 1232 -17.98 -22.55 22.02
C GLU A 1232 -18.92 -21.34 21.97
N GLN A 1233 -18.50 -20.20 22.52
CA GLN A 1233 -19.28 -18.96 22.43
C GLN A 1233 -19.36 -18.49 20.98
N PHE A 1234 -18.24 -18.51 20.27
CA PHE A 1234 -18.18 -18.19 18.85
C PHE A 1234 -19.12 -19.10 18.04
N GLU A 1235 -19.02 -20.42 18.17
CA GLU A 1235 -19.85 -21.34 17.40
C GLU A 1235 -21.34 -21.15 17.69
N ARG A 1236 -21.73 -20.95 18.96
CA ARG A 1236 -23.13 -20.62 19.32
C ARG A 1236 -23.61 -19.34 18.65
N GLN A 1237 -22.85 -18.25 18.79
CA GLN A 1237 -23.24 -16.95 18.22
C GLN A 1237 -23.26 -16.98 16.69
N TYR A 1238 -22.29 -17.68 16.08
CA TYR A 1238 -22.19 -17.85 14.64
C TYR A 1238 -23.42 -18.59 14.10
N GLN A 1239 -23.77 -19.75 14.69
CA GLN A 1239 -24.96 -20.51 14.29
C GLN A 1239 -26.25 -19.73 14.48
N ASP A 1240 -26.37 -18.96 15.58
CA ASP A 1240 -27.54 -18.12 15.82
C ASP A 1240 -27.70 -17.03 14.75
N ARG A 1241 -26.60 -16.39 14.33
CA ARG A 1241 -26.58 -15.41 13.24
C ARG A 1241 -26.87 -16.04 11.88
N GLU A 1242 -26.33 -17.22 11.62
CA GLU A 1242 -26.59 -18.00 10.39
C GLU A 1242 -28.08 -18.38 10.28
N ARG A 1243 -28.69 -18.91 11.34
CA ARG A 1243 -30.13 -19.23 11.40
C ARG A 1243 -31.02 -18.01 11.18
N ARG A 1244 -30.64 -16.85 11.72
CA ARG A 1244 -31.36 -15.58 11.52
C ARG A 1244 -31.23 -15.07 10.08
N SER A 1245 -30.06 -15.24 9.46
CA SER A 1245 -29.79 -14.82 8.09
C SER A 1245 -30.53 -15.68 7.07
N GLY A 1246 -30.57 -17.00 7.27
CA GLY A 1246 -31.28 -17.95 6.40
C GLY A 1246 -32.80 -17.80 6.38
N ARG A 1247 -33.40 -17.11 7.35
CA ARG A 1247 -34.85 -16.80 7.35
C ARG A 1247 -35.24 -15.65 6.40
N ASN A 1248 -34.28 -14.88 5.88
CA ASN A 1248 -34.55 -13.70 5.04
C ASN A 1248 -34.12 -13.85 3.55
N THR A 1249 -33.53 -14.97 3.13
CA THR A 1249 -32.97 -15.14 1.77
C THR A 1249 -33.92 -15.77 0.75
N GLY A 1250 -35.22 -15.45 0.83
CA GLY A 1250 -36.18 -15.73 -0.25
C GLY A 1250 -36.01 -14.85 -1.50
N GLY A 1251 -35.01 -13.95 -1.53
CA GLY A 1251 -34.71 -13.10 -2.69
C GLY A 1251 -33.22 -12.83 -2.79
N ALA A 1252 -32.68 -13.03 -4.00
CA ALA A 1252 -31.37 -12.68 -4.55
C ALA A 1252 -30.29 -12.15 -3.56
N ALA A 1253 -29.14 -12.85 -3.53
CA ALA A 1253 -27.91 -12.35 -2.93
C ALA A 1253 -27.52 -10.98 -3.55
N PRO A 1254 -27.42 -9.89 -2.77
CA PRO A 1254 -26.89 -8.64 -3.30
C PRO A 1254 -25.37 -8.74 -3.44
N ARG A 1255 -24.88 -8.16 -4.54
CA ARG A 1255 -23.46 -7.98 -4.89
C ARG A 1255 -22.72 -7.13 -3.87
#